data_AF-A0A0H3DNP3-F1
#
_entry.id   AF-A0A0H3DNP3-F1
#
_cell.length_a   1.000
_cell.length_b   1.000
_cell.length_c   1.000
_cell.angle_alpha   90.00
_cell.angle_beta   90.00
_cell.angle_gamma   90.00
#
_symmetry.space_group_name_H-M   'P 1'
#
loop_
_entity.id
_entity.type
_entity.pdbx_description
1 polymer ?
#
loop_
_entity_poly.entity_id
_entity_poly.type
_entity_poly.pdbx_seq_one_letter_code
_entity_poly.pdbx_strand_id
1 'polypeptide(L)'
;MYIKNLSIRNFRNFQSTKLNFKKECVNTIVGENSSGKTNVFEAMRLILDDYLPYYKRFLSEKDFHRGCLPVFGQWILISLELGDISGDEESEILCQLNTTVDAGGTGRVTYIYRPQFYIREKLFKLSSIESVEKRKEAYEGLLKEYVIDKTTYEALIVYQGTCDFTDENDYIKVVGEFSNFIFSNPSIEYIDLLGNRQRGYNLLDHISCTYARALRDVVSELKNNRFNPFQKLLDFISKDISKDDELTNNIKDVNNKISTIAEVKKLSTGILTSITNAVGSTYSPLLNISSELPCEVKDLVKVLQLKAGDSLSDGYTSELSEMSLGGANLIYLALKLYEYEEGVSKNLLSNFLIIEEPEAHIHTHIQKTLFSNLKNKKTQVFISTHSTHISSVSNISSTNVLVKKLGYTQACSPSLGLDEPTINKIERFLDAIRTDILFAKNVILIEGDAEEILIPHLVKNSFGVTLDELGVSLISVRGTGFELLSSLFHPTRITKRCAILTDDDINIYKDGKPEYVTQVMYDDAVSSEKSGKDRIKILESITANNDLIKAFFTEYTFEIDLALSGSKKYFEEIARESFEKEFYLTPYLDAFQSSDDIKIGSFALKLANKHKKGWFAMKVVEKLDRDFPIPIALCKALGFTSDFNKLTLARVIKYRSDYYTQTTGENIIERVFSDDSLEYIVENIEPVLDVFKGHYSSDPLVYLLMEA
;
A
#
# COMPACT_ATOMS: atom_id res chain seq x y z
N MET A 1 -6.27 7.60 24.80
CA MET A 1 -5.39 6.52 24.32
C MET A 1 -5.46 6.42 22.79
N TYR A 2 -4.38 6.02 22.13
CA TYR A 2 -4.33 5.69 20.70
C TYR A 2 -3.20 4.68 20.44
N ILE A 3 -3.24 3.95 19.33
CA ILE A 3 -2.12 3.10 18.89
C ILE A 3 -1.10 4.00 18.22
N LYS A 4 0.08 4.10 18.82
CA LYS A 4 1.20 4.89 18.34
C LYS A 4 2.08 4.08 17.38
N ASN A 5 2.43 2.84 17.74
CA ASN A 5 3.28 1.99 16.91
C ASN A 5 2.74 0.55 16.84
N LEU A 6 3.02 -0.13 15.74
CA LEU A 6 2.87 -1.58 15.58
C LEU A 6 4.21 -2.19 15.19
N SER A 7 4.74 -3.06 16.02
CA SER A 7 5.94 -3.85 15.77
C SER A 7 5.55 -5.29 15.44
N ILE A 8 6.06 -5.82 14.32
CA ILE A 8 5.78 -7.19 13.86
C ILE A 8 7.10 -7.91 13.63
N ARG A 9 7.23 -9.13 14.15
CA ARG A 9 8.38 -9.99 13.93
C ARG A 9 7.98 -11.43 13.63
N ASN A 10 8.65 -12.01 12.64
CA ASN A 10 8.47 -13.38 12.14
C ASN A 10 7.05 -13.75 11.68
N PHE A 11 6.24 -12.78 11.23
CA PHE A 11 4.86 -13.01 10.82
C PHE A 11 4.72 -12.96 9.29
N ARG A 12 4.45 -14.09 8.65
CA ARG A 12 4.17 -14.26 7.21
C ARG A 12 5.22 -13.63 6.29
N ASN A 13 4.97 -12.43 5.76
CA ASN A 13 5.91 -11.73 4.88
C ASN A 13 6.84 -10.77 5.65
N PHE A 14 6.59 -10.55 6.94
CA PHE A 14 7.38 -9.65 7.78
C PHE A 14 8.43 -10.43 8.58
N GLN A 15 9.70 -10.15 8.32
CA GLN A 15 10.81 -10.61 9.16
C GLN A 15 10.86 -9.79 10.45
N SER A 16 11.06 -8.48 10.32
CA SER A 16 11.00 -7.49 11.39
C SER A 16 10.57 -6.16 10.79
N THR A 17 9.50 -5.55 11.30
CA THR A 17 9.05 -4.24 10.82
C THR A 17 8.32 -3.44 11.90
N LYS A 18 8.39 -2.12 11.79
CA LYS A 18 7.70 -1.16 12.65
C LYS A 18 6.86 -0.19 11.82
N LEU A 19 5.60 -0.02 12.18
CA LEU A 19 4.70 0.96 11.60
C LEU A 19 4.41 2.05 12.63
N ASN A 20 4.41 3.31 12.20
CA ASN A 20 4.14 4.46 13.06
C ASN A 20 2.78 5.07 12.70
N PHE A 21 2.02 5.42 13.71
CA PHE A 21 0.68 5.95 13.55
C PHE A 21 0.52 7.27 14.31
N LYS A 22 -0.41 8.08 13.83
CA LYS A 22 -0.72 9.40 14.37
C LYS A 22 -2.11 9.41 14.98
N LYS A 23 -2.24 10.16 16.07
CA LYS A 23 -3.48 10.42 16.78
C LYS A 23 -4.42 11.31 15.94
N GLU A 24 -5.73 11.15 16.12
CA GLU A 24 -6.77 12.04 15.56
C GLU A 24 -6.71 12.23 14.02
N CYS A 25 -6.25 11.21 13.30
CA CYS A 25 -6.20 11.23 11.84
C CYS A 25 -6.42 9.85 11.22
N VAL A 26 -6.61 9.83 9.90
CA VAL A 26 -6.67 8.61 9.10
C VAL A 26 -5.25 8.12 8.86
N ASN A 27 -4.93 6.96 9.41
CA ASN A 27 -3.66 6.27 9.23
C ASN A 27 -3.75 5.40 7.98
N THR A 28 -2.94 5.72 6.97
CA THR A 28 -3.03 5.06 5.66
C THR A 28 -1.87 4.08 5.49
N ILE A 29 -2.15 2.89 4.99
CA ILE A 29 -1.18 1.86 4.65
C ILE A 29 -1.26 1.61 3.15
N VAL A 30 -0.17 1.92 2.45
CA VAL A 30 -0.06 1.80 1.00
C VAL A 30 1.06 0.85 0.62
N GLY A 31 1.07 0.39 -0.62
CA GLY A 31 2.14 -0.44 -1.15
C GLY A 31 1.62 -1.43 -2.20
N GLU A 32 2.56 -2.11 -2.85
CA GLU A 32 2.29 -3.04 -3.96
C GLU A 32 1.31 -4.16 -3.61
N ASN A 33 0.78 -4.84 -4.64
CA ASN A 33 0.01 -6.06 -4.44
C ASN A 33 0.86 -7.10 -3.71
N SER A 34 0.27 -7.79 -2.74
CA SER A 34 0.97 -8.77 -1.91
C SER A 34 2.14 -8.21 -1.08
N SER A 35 2.20 -6.90 -0.85
CA SER A 35 3.13 -6.29 0.13
C SER A 35 2.75 -6.58 1.59
N GLY A 36 1.63 -7.27 1.83
CA GLY A 36 1.19 -7.66 3.17
C GLY A 36 0.35 -6.64 3.93
N LYS A 37 -0.32 -5.70 3.23
CA LYS A 37 -1.29 -4.77 3.84
C LYS A 37 -2.35 -5.50 4.69
N THR A 38 -2.98 -6.54 4.12
CA THR A 38 -3.90 -7.43 4.84
C THR A 38 -3.24 -8.10 6.04
N ASN A 39 -1.97 -8.51 5.92
CA ASN A 39 -1.24 -9.15 7.02
C ASN A 39 -0.98 -8.18 8.18
N VAL A 40 -0.83 -6.87 7.92
CA VAL A 40 -0.76 -5.86 8.99
C VAL A 40 -2.06 -5.85 9.79
N PHE A 41 -3.21 -5.84 9.11
CA PHE A 41 -4.51 -5.86 9.79
C PHE A 41 -4.79 -7.17 10.50
N GLU A 42 -4.47 -8.31 9.89
CA GLU A 42 -4.54 -9.62 10.56
C GLU A 42 -3.66 -9.66 11.82
N ALA A 43 -2.47 -9.05 11.79
CA ALA A 43 -1.62 -8.93 12.98
C ALA A 43 -2.28 -8.07 14.07
N MET A 44 -2.85 -6.92 13.72
CA MET A 44 -3.58 -6.06 14.68
C MET A 44 -4.80 -6.79 15.28
N ARG A 45 -5.54 -7.54 14.46
CA ARG A 45 -6.75 -8.27 14.88
C ARG A 45 -6.45 -9.33 15.95
N LEU A 46 -5.28 -9.97 15.93
CA LEU A 46 -4.89 -10.93 16.97
C LEU A 46 -4.90 -10.34 18.39
N ILE A 47 -4.72 -9.02 18.51
CA ILE A 47 -4.77 -8.28 19.78
C ILE A 47 -6.10 -7.57 19.97
N LEU A 48 -6.63 -6.91 18.93
CA LEU A 48 -7.72 -5.93 19.06
C LEU A 48 -9.13 -6.47 18.74
N ASP A 49 -9.27 -7.56 17.99
CA ASP A 49 -10.56 -8.03 17.47
C ASP A 49 -11.26 -8.95 18.50
N ASP A 50 -12.36 -8.46 19.07
CA ASP A 50 -13.23 -9.15 20.04
C ASP A 50 -14.09 -10.23 19.39
N TYR A 51 -14.40 -10.11 18.11
CA TYR A 51 -15.17 -11.09 17.34
C TYR A 51 -14.30 -12.19 16.72
N LEU A 52 -12.97 -12.06 16.77
CA LEU A 52 -12.07 -13.06 16.22
C LEU A 52 -12.19 -14.38 16.99
N PRO A 53 -12.59 -15.50 16.33
CA PRO A 53 -12.72 -16.78 17.00
C PRO A 53 -11.42 -17.22 17.67
N TYR A 54 -11.50 -17.73 18.90
CA TYR A 54 -10.32 -18.09 19.71
C TYR A 54 -9.34 -19.02 18.99
N TYR A 55 -9.84 -19.98 18.19
CA TYR A 55 -8.96 -20.89 17.44
C TYR A 55 -8.08 -20.19 16.40
N LYS A 56 -8.48 -19.02 15.87
CA LYS A 56 -7.67 -18.23 14.94
C LYS A 56 -6.47 -17.55 15.61
N ARG A 57 -6.48 -17.45 16.95
CA ARG A 57 -5.34 -16.98 17.74
C ARG A 57 -4.27 -18.06 17.92
N PHE A 58 -4.50 -19.29 17.46
CA PHE A 58 -3.48 -20.32 17.35
C PHE A 58 -3.00 -20.38 15.90
N LEU A 59 -1.78 -19.89 15.69
CA LEU A 59 -1.18 -19.81 14.37
C LEU A 59 -0.65 -21.17 13.92
N SER A 60 -0.32 -21.26 12.64
CA SER A 60 0.27 -22.46 12.02
C SER A 60 1.70 -22.19 11.56
N GLU A 61 2.41 -23.24 11.16
CA GLU A 61 3.73 -23.13 10.49
C GLU A 61 3.71 -22.14 9.31
N LYS A 62 2.59 -22.05 8.57
CA LYS A 62 2.46 -21.16 7.40
C LYS A 62 2.38 -19.68 7.77
N ASP A 63 2.10 -19.36 9.03
CA ASP A 63 2.03 -17.99 9.53
C ASP A 63 3.40 -17.45 9.96
N PHE A 64 4.42 -18.30 10.06
CA PHE A 64 5.79 -17.86 10.27
C PHE A 64 6.36 -17.17 9.04
N HIS A 65 7.39 -16.35 9.27
CA HIS A 65 8.11 -15.71 8.19
C HIS A 65 8.73 -16.73 7.24
N ARG A 66 8.44 -16.61 5.94
CA ARG A 66 8.90 -17.57 4.92
C ARG A 66 10.42 -17.62 4.76
N GLY A 67 11.13 -16.53 5.08
CA GLY A 67 12.59 -16.50 5.08
C GLY A 67 13.25 -17.17 6.30
N CYS A 68 12.48 -17.47 7.36
CA CYS A 68 12.97 -18.08 8.59
C CYS A 68 12.75 -19.59 8.61
N LEU A 69 13.41 -20.33 7.71
CA LEU A 69 13.43 -21.79 7.73
C LEU A 69 14.73 -22.28 8.40
N PRO A 70 14.68 -23.20 9.38
CA PRO A 70 13.49 -23.86 9.93
C PRO A 70 12.70 -23.00 10.94
N VAL A 71 11.38 -23.18 10.98
CA VAL A 71 10.46 -22.39 11.83
C VAL A 71 10.35 -22.88 13.28
N PHE A 72 10.74 -24.12 13.57
CA PHE A 72 10.57 -24.71 14.90
C PHE A 72 11.43 -23.99 15.94
N GLY A 73 10.86 -23.70 17.11
CA GLY A 73 11.52 -22.90 18.15
C GLY A 73 11.41 -21.39 17.96
N GLN A 74 11.12 -20.88 16.75
CA GLN A 74 10.93 -19.45 16.48
C GLN A 74 9.67 -18.92 17.16
N TRP A 75 9.67 -17.62 17.45
CA TRP A 75 8.54 -16.91 18.05
C TRP A 75 7.97 -15.92 17.05
N ILE A 76 6.64 -15.81 17.01
CA ILE A 76 5.93 -14.72 16.34
C ILE A 76 5.57 -13.69 17.40
N LEU A 77 5.97 -12.44 17.16
CA LEU A 77 5.82 -11.35 18.11
C LEU A 77 5.12 -10.19 17.42
N ILE A 78 3.99 -9.77 17.98
CA ILE A 78 3.21 -8.65 17.47
C ILE A 78 2.95 -7.73 18.64
N SER A 79 3.46 -6.50 18.60
CA SER A 79 3.37 -5.54 19.71
C SER A 79 2.70 -4.26 19.26
N LEU A 80 1.72 -3.80 20.04
CA LEU A 80 1.09 -2.49 19.91
C LEU A 80 1.62 -1.58 21.02
N GLU A 81 2.20 -0.45 20.65
CA GLU A 81 2.54 0.62 21.57
C GLU A 81 1.38 1.61 21.62
N LEU A 82 0.82 1.81 22.80
CA LEU A 82 -0.29 2.70 23.08
C LEU A 82 0.24 4.01 23.68
N GLY A 83 -0.23 5.14 23.17
CA GLY A 83 0.08 6.48 23.67
C GLY A 83 -1.14 7.16 24.27
N ASP A 84 -0.92 8.25 25.03
CA ASP A 84 -1.94 9.04 25.72
C ASP A 84 -2.88 8.17 26.58
N ILE A 85 -2.31 7.29 27.38
CA ILE A 85 -3.05 6.49 28.35
C ILE A 85 -3.45 7.39 29.53
N SER A 86 -4.74 7.40 29.88
CA SER A 86 -5.29 8.20 30.98
C SER A 86 -4.93 7.61 32.34
N GLY A 87 -5.06 8.41 33.41
CA GLY A 87 -4.78 8.03 34.81
C GLY A 87 -5.89 7.30 35.54
N ASP A 88 -6.76 6.60 34.81
CA ASP A 88 -7.77 5.75 35.43
C ASP A 88 -7.11 4.45 35.92
N GLU A 89 -7.52 3.88 37.05
CA GLU A 89 -6.90 2.68 37.66
C GLU A 89 -6.78 1.50 36.67
N GLU A 90 -7.76 1.34 35.77
CA GLU A 90 -7.77 0.30 34.72
C GLU A 90 -6.75 0.57 33.60
N SER A 91 -6.40 1.83 33.38
CA SER A 91 -5.44 2.28 32.37
C SER A 91 -4.00 2.19 32.87
N GLU A 92 -3.76 2.27 34.18
CA GLU A 92 -2.44 2.05 34.80
C GLU A 92 -1.90 0.64 34.53
N ILE A 93 -2.80 -0.34 34.40
CA ILE A 93 -2.47 -1.73 34.07
C ILE A 93 -1.84 -1.85 32.66
N LEU A 94 -2.11 -0.90 31.77
CA LEU A 94 -1.55 -0.87 30.42
C LEU A 94 -0.20 -0.16 30.35
N CYS A 95 0.09 0.73 31.29
CA CYS A 95 1.31 1.53 31.33
C CYS A 95 2.56 0.65 31.46
N GLN A 96 3.64 1.04 30.78
CA GLN A 96 4.93 0.40 30.93
C GLN A 96 5.41 0.44 32.38
N LEU A 97 6.14 -0.60 32.78
CA LEU A 97 6.82 -0.63 34.07
C LEU A 97 7.72 0.62 34.16
N ASN A 98 7.47 1.48 35.15
CA ASN A 98 8.18 2.73 35.49
C ASN A 98 7.75 4.04 34.81
N THR A 99 6.62 4.11 34.08
CA THR A 99 6.05 5.39 33.62
C THR A 99 5.00 5.94 34.59
N THR A 100 5.14 7.19 35.06
CA THR A 100 4.11 7.89 35.84
C THR A 100 3.01 8.46 34.94
N VAL A 101 1.77 8.44 35.43
CA VAL A 101 0.60 8.76 34.59
C VAL A 101 0.37 10.27 34.38
N ASP A 102 0.98 11.11 35.22
CA ASP A 102 0.82 12.57 35.19
C ASP A 102 1.36 13.26 33.92
N ALA A 103 2.11 12.54 33.07
CA ALA A 103 2.66 13.05 31.81
C ALA A 103 2.09 12.35 30.53
N GLY A 104 1.02 11.57 30.66
CA GLY A 104 0.48 10.74 29.58
C GLY A 104 1.32 9.48 29.37
N GLY A 105 0.95 8.39 30.04
CA GLY A 105 1.70 7.14 30.02
C GLY A 105 1.77 6.48 28.64
N THR A 106 2.86 5.75 28.36
CA THR A 106 2.97 4.83 27.22
C THR A 106 2.81 3.40 27.70
N GLY A 107 2.04 2.60 26.95
CA GLY A 107 1.80 1.20 27.23
C GLY A 107 2.23 0.32 26.07
N ARG A 108 2.51 -0.95 26.34
CA ARG A 108 2.76 -1.94 25.29
C ARG A 108 1.97 -3.21 25.55
N VAL A 109 1.30 -3.68 24.50
CA VAL A 109 0.54 -4.93 24.49
C VAL A 109 1.13 -5.82 23.43
N THR A 110 1.60 -7.00 23.82
CA THR A 110 2.28 -7.91 22.90
C THR A 110 1.57 -9.25 22.85
N TYR A 111 1.17 -9.65 21.65
CA TYR A 111 0.78 -11.01 21.32
C TYR A 111 2.03 -11.82 20.98
N ILE A 112 2.17 -12.97 21.64
CA ILE A 112 3.30 -13.88 21.47
C ILE A 112 2.77 -15.26 21.15
N TYR A 113 3.21 -15.80 20.01
CA TYR A 113 3.04 -17.22 19.67
C TYR A 113 4.40 -17.89 19.74
N ARG A 114 4.58 -18.77 20.74
CA ARG A 114 5.89 -19.34 21.10
C ARG A 114 5.79 -20.81 21.51
N PRO A 115 6.90 -21.57 21.49
CA PRO A 115 6.92 -22.93 22.02
C PRO A 115 6.57 -22.97 23.51
N GLN A 116 5.90 -24.03 23.93
CA GLN A 116 5.61 -24.31 25.34
C GLN A 116 6.90 -24.48 26.15
N PHE A 117 6.78 -24.29 27.46
CA PHE A 117 7.92 -24.28 28.39
C PHE A 117 8.83 -25.51 28.24
N TYR A 118 8.27 -26.72 28.18
CA TYR A 118 9.05 -27.96 28.08
C TYR A 118 9.86 -28.06 26.76
N ILE A 119 9.36 -27.48 25.65
CA ILE A 119 10.11 -27.41 24.39
C ILE A 119 11.25 -26.41 24.52
N ARG A 120 10.98 -25.24 25.13
CA ARG A 120 12.02 -24.23 25.37
C ARG A 120 13.14 -24.75 26.27
N GLU A 121 12.85 -25.58 27.26
CA GLU A 121 13.87 -26.26 28.07
C GLU A 121 14.72 -27.23 27.26
N LYS A 122 14.11 -27.99 26.33
CA LYS A 122 14.84 -28.88 25.43
C LYS A 122 15.75 -28.08 24.49
N LEU A 123 15.27 -26.97 23.94
CA LEU A 123 16.07 -26.06 23.12
C LEU A 123 17.23 -25.46 23.93
N PHE A 124 16.99 -25.00 25.16
CA PHE A 124 18.04 -24.47 26.03
C PHE A 124 19.15 -25.48 26.35
N LYS A 125 18.82 -26.77 26.51
CA LYS A 125 19.83 -27.84 26.72
C LYS A 125 20.79 -27.99 25.53
N LEU A 126 20.41 -27.58 24.32
CA LEU A 126 21.30 -27.56 23.16
C LEU A 126 22.44 -26.55 23.33
N SER A 127 22.19 -25.44 24.03
CA SER A 127 23.19 -24.40 24.28
C SER A 127 24.40 -24.90 25.09
N SER A 128 24.27 -26.03 25.81
CA SER A 128 25.35 -26.64 26.59
C SER A 128 26.34 -27.45 25.76
N ILE A 129 26.07 -27.65 24.46
CA ILE A 129 26.94 -28.41 23.54
C ILE A 129 27.96 -27.43 22.91
N GLU A 130 29.26 -27.71 23.06
CA GLU A 130 30.32 -26.81 22.60
C GLU A 130 30.42 -26.68 21.07
N SER A 131 30.15 -27.76 20.31
CA SER A 131 30.23 -27.73 18.83
C SER A 131 28.90 -27.32 18.19
N VAL A 132 28.96 -26.37 17.25
CA VAL A 132 27.82 -25.90 16.43
C VAL A 132 27.22 -27.06 15.61
N GLU A 133 28.05 -27.94 15.06
CA GLU A 133 27.60 -29.06 14.22
C GLU A 133 26.77 -30.06 15.02
N LYS A 134 27.22 -30.41 16.23
CA LYS A 134 26.49 -31.28 17.14
C LYS A 134 25.18 -30.64 17.63
N ARG A 135 25.15 -29.32 17.82
CA ARG A 135 23.92 -28.58 18.14
C ARG A 135 22.91 -28.67 17.00
N LYS A 136 23.37 -28.51 15.77
CA LYS A 136 22.54 -28.63 14.57
C LYS A 136 21.94 -30.03 14.46
N GLU A 137 22.73 -31.09 14.59
CA GLU A 137 22.23 -32.48 14.55
C GLU A 137 21.17 -32.75 15.63
N ALA A 138 21.41 -32.30 16.86
CA ALA A 138 20.46 -32.45 17.96
C ALA A 138 19.16 -31.66 17.72
N TYR A 139 19.26 -30.45 17.16
CA TYR A 139 18.11 -29.65 16.76
C TYR A 139 17.31 -30.30 15.62
N GLU A 140 17.97 -30.88 14.62
CA GLU A 140 17.33 -31.65 13.54
C GLU A 140 16.60 -32.90 14.08
N GLY A 141 17.08 -33.50 15.16
CA GLY A 141 16.37 -34.55 15.89
C GLY A 141 15.03 -34.07 16.46
N LEU A 142 15.02 -32.90 17.11
CA LEU A 142 13.80 -32.31 17.66
C LEU A 142 12.80 -31.91 16.56
N LEU A 143 13.28 -31.40 15.44
CA LEU A 143 12.46 -31.08 14.26
C LEU A 143 11.68 -32.28 13.71
N LYS A 144 12.25 -33.48 13.79
CA LYS A 144 11.58 -34.72 13.34
C LYS A 144 10.59 -35.25 14.36
N GLU A 145 10.81 -34.97 15.64
CA GLU A 145 9.99 -35.46 16.75
C GLU A 145 8.74 -34.60 16.98
N TYR A 146 8.83 -33.28 16.74
CA TYR A 146 7.77 -32.33 17.08
C TYR A 146 7.23 -31.57 15.87
N VAL A 147 5.91 -31.38 15.86
CA VAL A 147 5.18 -30.54 14.90
C VAL A 147 4.65 -29.30 15.62
N ILE A 148 4.54 -28.17 14.91
CA ILE A 148 3.94 -26.94 15.44
C ILE A 148 2.42 -27.12 15.54
N ASP A 149 1.91 -27.28 16.76
CA ASP A 149 0.49 -27.40 17.05
C ASP A 149 0.16 -26.86 18.46
N LYS A 150 -1.08 -27.08 18.93
CA LYS A 150 -1.53 -26.60 20.24
C LYS A 150 -0.87 -27.31 21.44
N THR A 151 -0.21 -28.45 21.22
CA THR A 151 0.48 -29.22 22.26
C THR A 151 1.95 -28.80 22.41
N THR A 152 2.54 -28.26 21.35
CA THR A 152 3.95 -27.81 21.34
C THR A 152 4.09 -26.30 21.45
N TYR A 153 3.08 -25.52 21.06
CA TYR A 153 3.07 -24.06 21.11
C TYR A 153 1.93 -23.49 21.96
N GLU A 154 2.15 -22.29 22.50
CA GLU A 154 1.16 -21.49 23.23
C GLU A 154 1.00 -20.11 22.58
N ALA A 155 -0.22 -19.57 22.67
CA ALA A 155 -0.54 -18.19 22.32
C ALA A 155 -0.85 -17.42 23.61
N LEU A 156 -0.20 -16.27 23.80
CA LEU A 156 -0.35 -15.43 24.99
C LEU A 156 -0.37 -13.95 24.63
N ILE A 157 -1.05 -13.17 25.46
CA ILE A 157 -1.03 -11.71 25.42
C ILE A 157 -0.43 -11.22 26.73
N VAL A 158 0.54 -10.33 26.64
CA VAL A 158 1.25 -9.74 27.77
C VAL A 158 1.18 -8.23 27.70
N TYR A 159 1.23 -7.60 28.87
CA TYR A 159 1.08 -6.15 29.06
C TYR A 159 2.32 -5.57 29.73
N GLN A 160 2.52 -4.26 29.61
CA GLN A 160 3.55 -3.49 30.35
C GLN A 160 5.02 -3.80 29.96
N GLY A 161 5.26 -4.53 28.86
CA GLY A 161 6.61 -4.82 28.37
C GLY A 161 7.33 -3.59 27.82
N THR A 162 8.65 -3.54 27.99
CA THR A 162 9.49 -2.40 27.52
C THR A 162 10.25 -2.68 26.22
N CYS A 163 10.39 -3.94 25.83
CA CYS A 163 11.24 -4.40 24.73
C CYS A 163 10.60 -4.18 23.34
N ASP A 164 11.35 -3.57 22.40
CA ASP A 164 10.94 -3.46 21.00
C ASP A 164 11.56 -4.61 20.21
N PHE A 165 10.78 -5.66 19.96
CA PHE A 165 11.26 -6.86 19.29
C PHE A 165 11.69 -6.66 17.84
N THR A 166 11.58 -5.44 17.28
CA THR A 166 12.16 -5.14 15.99
C THR A 166 13.69 -5.02 16.02
N ASP A 167 14.28 -4.71 17.19
CA ASP A 167 15.73 -4.75 17.43
C ASP A 167 16.22 -6.20 17.61
N GLU A 168 17.26 -6.57 16.86
CA GLU A 168 17.90 -7.89 16.92
C GLU A 168 18.51 -8.18 18.29
N ASN A 169 19.13 -7.20 18.95
CA ASN A 169 19.79 -7.44 20.24
C ASN A 169 18.80 -7.86 21.31
N ASP A 170 17.65 -7.19 21.31
CA ASP A 170 16.58 -7.42 22.25
C ASP A 170 15.86 -8.74 21.98
N TYR A 171 15.66 -9.09 20.70
CA TYR A 171 15.16 -10.41 20.33
C TYR A 171 16.10 -11.54 20.75
N ILE A 172 17.41 -11.40 20.50
CA ILE A 172 18.42 -12.41 20.84
C ILE A 172 18.49 -12.62 22.35
N LYS A 173 18.39 -11.56 23.16
CA LYS A 173 18.35 -11.71 24.63
C LYS A 173 17.17 -12.57 25.09
N VAL A 174 15.99 -12.37 24.51
CA VAL A 174 14.75 -13.01 24.97
C VAL A 174 14.57 -14.41 24.41
N VAL A 175 14.86 -14.61 23.11
CA VAL A 175 14.60 -15.88 22.41
C VAL A 175 15.88 -16.70 22.22
N GLY A 176 16.99 -16.04 21.92
CA GLY A 176 18.27 -16.65 21.57
C GLY A 176 18.65 -16.44 20.10
N GLU A 177 19.85 -16.90 19.76
CA GLU A 177 20.45 -16.83 18.42
C GLU A 177 20.33 -18.18 17.70
N PHE A 178 19.50 -18.22 16.65
CA PHE A 178 19.28 -19.44 15.86
C PHE A 178 20.47 -19.80 14.98
N SER A 179 21.28 -18.83 14.53
CA SER A 179 22.46 -19.07 13.70
C SER A 179 23.47 -20.02 14.35
N ASN A 180 23.62 -19.90 15.68
CA ASN A 180 24.52 -20.72 16.49
C ASN A 180 23.77 -21.75 17.35
N PHE A 181 22.45 -21.84 17.23
CA PHE A 181 21.58 -22.68 18.08
C PHE A 181 21.80 -22.43 19.58
N ILE A 182 21.93 -21.16 19.96
CA ILE A 182 22.05 -20.72 21.36
C ILE A 182 20.72 -20.15 21.79
N PHE A 183 20.03 -20.83 22.69
CA PHE A 183 18.73 -20.41 23.21
C PHE A 183 18.84 -19.80 24.60
N SER A 184 17.96 -18.86 24.92
CA SER A 184 17.90 -18.23 26.25
C SER A 184 17.29 -19.17 27.29
N ASN A 185 17.66 -18.98 28.55
CA ASN A 185 17.16 -19.81 29.65
C ASN A 185 15.66 -19.53 29.91
N PRO A 186 14.75 -20.52 29.70
CA PRO A 186 13.32 -20.30 29.87
C PRO A 186 12.89 -20.05 31.33
N SER A 187 13.72 -20.38 32.32
CA SER A 187 13.46 -20.08 33.74
C SER A 187 13.60 -18.60 34.06
N ILE A 188 14.31 -17.84 33.21
CA ILE A 188 14.41 -16.38 33.29
C ILE A 188 13.35 -15.83 32.33
N GLU A 189 12.08 -15.82 32.76
CA GLU A 189 11.07 -15.05 32.03
C GLU A 189 11.38 -13.57 32.29
N TYR A 190 12.06 -12.92 31.33
CA TYR A 190 12.38 -11.49 31.35
C TYR A 190 11.11 -10.63 31.41
N ILE A 191 10.39 -10.62 32.53
CA ILE A 191 9.07 -9.99 32.71
C ILE A 191 9.14 -8.51 32.41
N ASP A 192 10.23 -7.83 32.79
CA ASP A 192 10.42 -6.39 32.50
C ASP A 192 10.47 -6.09 31.00
N LEU A 193 11.00 -7.03 30.20
CA LEU A 193 11.14 -6.89 28.76
C LEU A 193 9.89 -7.38 28.02
N LEU A 194 9.42 -8.59 28.33
CA LEU A 194 8.28 -9.25 27.69
C LEU A 194 6.93 -8.66 28.13
N GLY A 195 6.83 -8.22 29.37
CA GLY A 195 5.58 -7.86 30.02
C GLY A 195 5.00 -8.98 30.88
N ASN A 196 3.97 -8.62 31.64
CA ASN A 196 3.31 -9.48 32.60
C ASN A 196 1.97 -10.04 32.06
N ARG A 197 1.64 -11.27 32.47
CA ARG A 197 0.32 -11.87 32.27
C ARG A 197 -0.62 -11.34 33.38
N GLN A 198 -1.27 -10.22 33.13
CA GLN A 198 -2.29 -9.67 34.03
C GLN A 198 -3.49 -10.63 34.12
N ARG A 199 -3.69 -11.27 35.28
CA ARG A 199 -4.83 -12.17 35.51
C ARG A 199 -6.07 -11.33 35.80
N GLY A 200 -7.11 -11.49 34.99
CA GLY A 200 -8.42 -10.83 35.22
C GLY A 200 -8.59 -9.49 34.50
N TYR A 201 -7.56 -8.98 33.82
CA TYR A 201 -7.66 -7.82 32.95
C TYR A 201 -7.66 -8.26 31.48
N ASN A 202 -8.69 -7.86 30.73
CA ASN A 202 -8.79 -8.13 29.30
C ASN A 202 -8.97 -6.80 28.56
N LEU A 203 -7.94 -6.39 27.81
CA LEU A 203 -7.97 -5.15 27.02
C LEU A 203 -9.22 -5.03 26.14
N LEU A 204 -9.70 -6.15 25.59
CA LEU A 204 -10.86 -6.19 24.69
C LEU A 204 -12.15 -5.70 25.35
N ASP A 205 -12.24 -5.71 26.67
CA ASP A 205 -13.41 -5.23 27.40
C ASP A 205 -13.44 -3.68 27.47
N HIS A 206 -12.30 -3.03 27.24
CA HIS A 206 -12.11 -1.58 27.35
C HIS A 206 -11.84 -0.88 26.00
N ILE A 207 -11.80 -1.61 24.88
CA ILE A 207 -11.63 -1.05 23.53
C ILE A 207 -12.71 -1.55 22.58
N SER A 208 -13.07 -0.74 21.58
CA SER A 208 -13.84 -1.22 20.43
C SER A 208 -12.95 -1.28 19.20
N CYS A 209 -12.96 -2.40 18.49
CA CYS A 209 -12.31 -2.52 17.19
C CYS A 209 -13.31 -3.05 16.15
N THR A 210 -13.60 -2.28 15.12
CA THR A 210 -14.33 -2.78 13.95
C THR A 210 -13.36 -3.00 12.80
N TYR A 211 -13.36 -4.21 12.24
CA TYR A 211 -12.62 -4.54 11.02
C TYR A 211 -13.61 -4.71 9.86
N ALA A 212 -13.69 -3.69 9.00
CA ALA A 212 -14.46 -3.71 7.77
C ALA A 212 -13.59 -4.31 6.65
N ARG A 213 -13.72 -5.62 6.47
CA ARG A 213 -13.06 -6.35 5.37
C ARG A 213 -13.65 -5.89 4.04
N ALA A 214 -12.79 -5.76 3.01
CA ALA A 214 -13.12 -5.40 1.62
C ALA A 214 -14.62 -5.39 1.36
N LEU A 215 -15.22 -4.20 1.28
CA LEU A 215 -16.60 -3.86 1.65
C LEU A 215 -17.76 -4.63 0.95
N ARG A 216 -17.47 -5.68 0.19
CA ARG A 216 -18.43 -6.61 -0.44
C ARG A 216 -19.30 -7.36 0.57
N ASP A 217 -18.77 -7.66 1.76
CA ASP A 217 -19.47 -8.45 2.78
C ASP A 217 -20.37 -7.58 3.69
N VAL A 218 -20.32 -6.26 3.55
CA VAL A 218 -21.04 -5.29 4.39
C VAL A 218 -22.56 -5.50 4.34
N VAL A 219 -23.10 -5.88 3.19
CA VAL A 219 -24.55 -6.20 3.07
C VAL A 219 -24.91 -7.39 3.96
N SER A 220 -24.03 -8.38 4.07
CA SER A 220 -24.25 -9.54 4.95
C SER A 220 -24.10 -9.16 6.42
N GLU A 221 -23.19 -8.24 6.76
CA GLU A 221 -23.04 -7.71 8.12
C GLU A 221 -24.24 -6.87 8.54
N LEU A 222 -24.77 -6.03 7.64
CA LEU A 222 -25.99 -5.25 7.86
C LEU A 222 -27.22 -6.16 8.03
N LYS A 223 -27.26 -7.33 7.38
CA LYS A 223 -28.31 -8.34 7.59
C LYS A 223 -28.18 -9.09 8.91
N ASN A 224 -26.98 -9.17 9.47
CA ASN A 224 -26.76 -9.89 10.71
C ASN A 224 -26.98 -8.97 11.92
N ASN A 225 -28.07 -9.20 12.67
CA ASN A 225 -28.45 -8.37 13.82
C ASN A 225 -27.33 -8.18 14.86
N ARG A 226 -26.41 -9.15 15.00
CA ARG A 226 -25.28 -9.04 15.94
C ARG A 226 -24.23 -8.01 15.50
N PHE A 227 -24.00 -7.88 14.19
CA PHE A 227 -22.96 -7.03 13.62
C PHE A 227 -23.50 -5.72 13.06
N ASN A 228 -24.82 -5.60 12.90
CA ASN A 228 -25.46 -4.42 12.36
C ASN A 228 -25.32 -3.20 13.31
N PRO A 229 -24.56 -2.15 12.93
CA PRO A 229 -24.41 -0.94 13.74
C PRO A 229 -25.74 -0.22 14.01
N PHE A 230 -26.70 -0.27 13.07
CA PHE A 230 -28.01 0.34 13.24
C PHE A 230 -28.78 -0.33 14.39
N GLN A 231 -28.72 -1.65 14.52
CA GLN A 231 -29.36 -2.37 15.62
C GLN A 231 -28.74 -2.01 16.97
N LYS A 232 -27.41 -1.84 17.04
CA LYS A 232 -26.74 -1.37 18.27
C LYS A 232 -27.14 0.05 18.66
N LEU A 233 -27.31 0.94 17.69
CA LEU A 233 -27.83 2.29 17.91
C LEU A 233 -29.28 2.25 18.42
N LEU A 234 -30.13 1.40 17.84
CA LEU A 234 -31.51 1.19 18.31
C LEU A 234 -31.54 0.64 19.73
N ASP A 235 -30.68 -0.34 20.05
CA ASP A 235 -30.53 -0.89 21.40
C ASP A 235 -30.13 0.20 22.41
N PHE A 236 -29.22 1.10 22.01
CA PHE A 236 -28.81 2.23 22.83
C PHE A 236 -29.98 3.19 23.08
N ILE A 237 -30.65 3.63 22.02
CA ILE A 237 -31.79 4.57 22.12
C ILE A 237 -32.94 3.94 22.92
N SER A 238 -33.20 2.64 22.75
CA SER A 238 -34.30 1.92 23.43
C SER A 238 -34.23 2.00 24.96
N LYS A 239 -33.03 2.21 25.53
CA LYS A 239 -32.84 2.31 26.98
C LYS A 239 -33.46 3.59 27.55
N ASP A 240 -33.42 4.67 26.78
CA ASP A 240 -33.83 6.02 27.18
C ASP A 240 -35.30 6.33 26.82
N ILE A 241 -35.98 5.43 26.10
CA ILE A 241 -37.38 5.61 25.74
C ILE A 241 -38.30 5.37 26.95
N SER A 242 -39.14 6.37 27.23
CA SER A 242 -40.21 6.32 28.22
C SER A 242 -41.31 5.32 27.84
N LYS A 243 -41.95 4.70 28.81
CA LYS A 243 -43.11 3.83 28.57
C LYS A 243 -44.27 4.65 27.97
N ASP A 244 -44.86 4.13 26.90
CA ASP A 244 -46.09 4.62 26.29
C ASP A 244 -47.16 3.53 26.41
N ASP A 245 -48.09 3.73 27.35
CA ASP A 245 -49.16 2.77 27.64
C ASP A 245 -50.23 2.75 26.54
N GLU A 246 -50.39 3.85 25.78
CA GLU A 246 -51.36 3.93 24.68
C GLU A 246 -50.88 3.10 23.48
N LEU A 247 -49.61 3.26 23.08
CA LEU A 247 -49.00 2.45 22.03
C LEU A 247 -49.01 0.96 22.39
N THR A 248 -48.71 0.63 23.66
CA THR A 248 -48.72 -0.74 24.17
C THR A 248 -50.10 -1.39 24.04
N ASN A 249 -51.17 -0.66 24.35
CA ASN A 249 -52.54 -1.17 24.23
C ASN A 249 -52.97 -1.36 22.78
N ASN A 250 -52.62 -0.41 21.89
CA ASN A 250 -52.89 -0.55 20.45
C ASN A 250 -52.24 -1.79 19.85
N ILE A 251 -51.04 -2.16 20.31
CA ILE A 251 -50.32 -3.33 19.80
C ILE A 251 -50.91 -4.64 20.33
N LYS A 252 -51.37 -4.66 21.59
CA LYS A 252 -52.16 -5.78 22.11
C LYS A 252 -53.42 -6.01 21.29
N ASP A 253 -54.11 -4.94 20.90
CA ASP A 253 -55.29 -5.03 20.03
C ASP A 253 -54.95 -5.57 18.64
N VAL A 254 -53.82 -5.17 18.06
CA VAL A 254 -53.33 -5.72 16.79
C VAL A 254 -52.99 -7.21 16.91
N ASN A 255 -52.26 -7.62 17.96
CA ASN A 255 -51.94 -9.03 18.20
C ASN A 255 -53.21 -9.88 18.37
N ASN A 256 -54.22 -9.34 19.04
CA ASN A 256 -55.53 -9.99 19.18
C ASN A 256 -56.25 -10.14 17.83
N LYS A 257 -56.24 -9.09 16.99
CA LYS A 257 -56.84 -9.14 15.64
C LYS A 257 -56.16 -10.16 14.72
N ILE A 258 -54.84 -10.31 14.81
CA ILE A 258 -54.11 -11.33 14.03
C ILE A 258 -54.46 -12.74 14.52
N SER A 259 -54.57 -12.92 15.84
CA SER A 259 -54.88 -14.22 16.44
C SER A 259 -56.32 -14.69 16.17
N THR A 260 -57.23 -13.79 15.81
CA THR A 260 -58.63 -14.12 15.47
C THR A 260 -58.85 -14.42 13.98
N ILE A 261 -57.83 -14.29 13.12
CA ILE A 261 -57.89 -14.66 11.70
C ILE A 261 -58.24 -16.16 11.58
N ALA A 262 -59.22 -16.47 10.72
CA ALA A 262 -59.84 -17.81 10.65
C ALA A 262 -58.82 -18.92 10.31
N GLU A 263 -57.89 -18.62 9.41
CA GLU A 263 -56.80 -19.52 8.98
C GLU A 263 -55.83 -19.82 10.13
N VAL A 264 -55.44 -18.80 10.89
CA VAL A 264 -54.53 -18.93 12.06
C VAL A 264 -55.20 -19.74 13.17
N LYS A 265 -56.48 -19.48 13.42
CA LYS A 265 -57.28 -20.23 14.41
C LYS A 265 -57.49 -21.69 13.99
N LYS A 266 -57.66 -21.96 12.70
CA LYS A 266 -57.74 -23.33 12.16
C LYS A 266 -56.42 -24.07 12.28
N LEU A 267 -55.28 -23.41 12.05
CA LEU A 267 -53.96 -23.98 12.25
C LEU A 267 -53.70 -24.30 13.73
N SER A 268 -54.00 -23.35 14.62
CA SER A 268 -53.85 -23.51 16.07
C SER A 268 -54.68 -24.66 16.62
N THR A 269 -55.96 -24.73 16.26
CA THR A 269 -56.83 -25.85 16.65
C THR A 269 -56.38 -27.17 16.04
N GLY A 270 -55.87 -27.19 14.82
CA GLY A 270 -55.30 -28.37 14.15
C GLY A 270 -54.05 -28.93 14.84
N ILE A 271 -53.11 -28.06 15.24
CA ILE A 271 -51.91 -28.45 16.00
C ILE A 271 -52.33 -29.00 17.38
N LEU A 272 -53.25 -28.31 18.05
CA LEU A 272 -53.74 -28.73 19.36
C LEU A 272 -54.42 -30.09 19.29
N THR A 273 -55.31 -30.32 18.31
CA THR A 273 -55.92 -31.64 18.09
C THR A 273 -54.89 -32.71 17.74
N SER A 274 -53.88 -32.41 16.93
CA SER A 274 -52.81 -33.36 16.61
C SER A 274 -52.00 -33.77 17.83
N ILE A 275 -51.66 -32.83 18.72
CA ILE A 275 -50.89 -33.09 19.94
C ILE A 275 -51.76 -33.81 20.98
N THR A 276 -53.02 -33.40 21.15
CA THR A 276 -53.95 -34.09 22.05
C THR A 276 -54.24 -35.52 21.60
N ASN A 277 -54.33 -35.77 20.28
CA ASN A 277 -54.47 -37.12 19.73
C ASN A 277 -53.19 -37.97 19.92
N ALA A 278 -52.01 -37.35 19.92
CA ALA A 278 -50.73 -38.05 20.04
C ALA A 278 -50.35 -38.39 21.50
N VAL A 279 -50.62 -37.50 22.46
CA VAL A 279 -50.11 -37.61 23.84
C VAL A 279 -51.24 -37.77 24.88
N GLY A 280 -52.51 -37.67 24.47
CA GLY A 280 -53.67 -37.75 25.35
C GLY A 280 -53.92 -36.46 26.14
N SER A 281 -55.17 -36.22 26.57
CA SER A 281 -55.58 -34.98 27.25
C SER A 281 -54.90 -34.74 28.60
N THR A 282 -54.43 -35.79 29.27
CA THR A 282 -53.76 -35.71 30.58
C THR A 282 -52.34 -35.15 30.50
N TYR A 283 -51.66 -35.33 29.37
CA TYR A 283 -50.26 -34.91 29.17
C TYR A 283 -50.11 -33.88 28.05
N SER A 284 -51.22 -33.40 27.47
CA SER A 284 -51.20 -32.37 26.44
C SER A 284 -50.77 -31.02 27.04
N PRO A 285 -49.72 -30.37 26.53
CA PRO A 285 -49.31 -29.05 27.01
C PRO A 285 -50.35 -27.99 26.67
N LEU A 286 -50.42 -26.94 27.49
CA LEU A 286 -51.15 -25.70 27.19
C LEU A 286 -50.42 -24.97 26.05
N LEU A 287 -51.08 -24.85 24.90
CA LEU A 287 -50.57 -24.16 23.72
C LEU A 287 -51.41 -22.91 23.46
N ASN A 288 -50.77 -21.74 23.54
CA ASN A 288 -51.34 -20.48 23.08
C ASN A 288 -50.55 -20.05 21.85
N ILE A 289 -51.19 -20.06 20.68
CA ILE A 289 -50.62 -19.48 19.46
C ILE A 289 -51.18 -18.06 19.33
N SER A 290 -50.33 -17.09 19.62
CA SER A 290 -50.62 -15.66 19.47
C SER A 290 -49.60 -15.00 18.57
N SER A 291 -49.99 -13.89 17.93
CA SER A 291 -49.03 -12.99 17.30
C SER A 291 -48.05 -12.42 18.34
N GLU A 292 -46.75 -12.50 18.08
CA GLU A 292 -45.68 -12.03 18.97
C GLU A 292 -45.08 -10.70 18.49
N LEU A 293 -45.90 -9.70 18.16
CA LEU A 293 -45.36 -8.33 18.08
C LEU A 293 -44.98 -7.90 19.50
N PRO A 294 -43.74 -7.41 19.73
CA PRO A 294 -43.33 -6.97 21.06
C PRO A 294 -44.28 -5.91 21.58
N CYS A 295 -44.84 -6.10 22.76
CA CYS A 295 -45.78 -5.16 23.35
C CYS A 295 -45.06 -4.00 24.07
N GLU A 296 -43.79 -4.16 24.39
CA GLU A 296 -42.98 -3.11 24.99
C GLU A 296 -42.39 -2.19 23.91
N VAL A 297 -42.58 -0.88 24.07
CA VAL A 297 -42.04 0.17 23.17
C VAL A 297 -40.53 0.00 22.93
N LYS A 298 -39.80 -0.45 23.96
CA LYS A 298 -38.35 -0.69 23.88
C LYS A 298 -37.98 -1.80 22.90
N ASP A 299 -38.80 -2.83 22.80
CA ASP A 299 -38.56 -3.95 21.89
C ASP A 299 -39.12 -3.69 20.49
N LEU A 300 -40.14 -2.83 20.35
CA LEU A 300 -40.63 -2.36 19.05
C LEU A 300 -39.60 -1.55 18.28
N VAL A 301 -38.83 -0.71 18.97
CA VAL A 301 -37.80 0.10 18.33
C VAL A 301 -36.70 -0.76 17.71
N LYS A 302 -36.44 -1.95 18.25
CA LYS A 302 -35.47 -2.92 17.70
C LYS A 302 -35.97 -3.59 16.40
N VAL A 303 -37.28 -3.54 16.14
CA VAL A 303 -37.89 -4.09 14.91
C VAL A 303 -37.76 -3.10 13.73
N LEU A 304 -37.38 -1.84 13.99
CA LEU A 304 -37.20 -0.85 12.92
C LEU A 304 -36.16 -1.33 11.91
N GLN A 305 -36.53 -1.22 10.63
CA GLN A 305 -35.67 -1.59 9.51
C GLN A 305 -35.19 -0.34 8.78
N LEU A 306 -33.92 -0.35 8.40
CA LEU A 306 -33.33 0.68 7.58
C LEU A 306 -33.69 0.43 6.10
N LYS A 307 -34.33 1.40 5.47
CA LYS A 307 -34.62 1.43 4.03
C LYS A 307 -33.89 2.61 3.41
N ALA A 308 -33.38 2.44 2.19
CA ALA A 308 -32.59 3.46 1.51
C ALA A 308 -32.84 3.44 0.01
N GLY A 309 -32.69 4.62 -0.61
CA GLY A 309 -32.84 4.84 -2.05
C GLY A 309 -31.56 5.42 -2.66
N ASP A 310 -31.42 5.31 -3.98
CA ASP A 310 -30.20 5.71 -4.69
C ASP A 310 -30.04 7.23 -4.86
N SER A 311 -31.13 8.01 -4.79
CA SER A 311 -31.09 9.47 -4.86
C SER A 311 -32.03 10.12 -3.85
N LEU A 312 -31.61 11.26 -3.29
CA LEU A 312 -32.45 12.11 -2.44
C LEU A 312 -33.64 12.72 -3.20
N SER A 313 -33.56 12.79 -4.54
CA SER A 313 -34.59 13.42 -5.40
C SER A 313 -35.71 12.48 -5.80
N ASP A 314 -35.41 11.18 -5.92
CA ASP A 314 -36.37 10.16 -6.31
C ASP A 314 -36.84 9.50 -5.02
N GLY A 315 -38.05 9.82 -4.56
CA GLY A 315 -38.62 9.30 -3.30
C GLY A 315 -38.82 7.77 -3.23
N TYR A 316 -38.15 7.01 -4.08
CA TYR A 316 -38.10 5.57 -4.07
C TYR A 316 -37.13 5.08 -2.97
N THR A 317 -37.66 4.34 -2.01
CA THR A 317 -36.87 3.68 -0.97
C THR A 317 -37.02 2.17 -1.14
N SER A 318 -35.88 1.48 -1.17
CA SER A 318 -35.76 0.04 -1.38
C SER A 318 -35.11 -0.64 -0.17
N GLU A 319 -35.12 -1.97 -0.18
CA GLU A 319 -34.33 -2.75 0.79
C GLU A 319 -32.83 -2.54 0.52
N LEU A 320 -32.00 -2.60 1.57
CA LEU A 320 -30.54 -2.43 1.46
C LEU A 320 -29.89 -3.44 0.50
N SER A 321 -30.52 -4.60 0.24
CA SER A 321 -30.04 -5.58 -0.73
C SER A 321 -30.24 -5.19 -2.20
N GLU A 322 -31.10 -4.21 -2.47
CA GLU A 322 -31.37 -3.71 -3.83
C GLU A 322 -30.46 -2.52 -4.20
N MET A 323 -29.72 -1.98 -3.22
CA MET A 323 -28.80 -0.87 -3.44
C MET A 323 -27.50 -1.31 -4.13
N SER A 324 -26.84 -0.34 -4.76
CA SER A 324 -25.45 -0.50 -5.17
C SER A 324 -24.55 -0.81 -3.98
N LEU A 325 -23.55 -1.68 -4.17
CA LEU A 325 -22.54 -2.02 -3.16
C LEU A 325 -21.88 -0.76 -2.58
N GLY A 326 -21.57 0.23 -3.43
CA GLY A 326 -21.02 1.51 -3.00
C GLY A 326 -21.93 2.29 -2.05
N GLY A 327 -23.23 2.32 -2.31
CA GLY A 327 -24.22 2.97 -1.43
C GLY A 327 -24.32 2.26 -0.07
N ALA A 328 -24.40 0.93 -0.07
CA ALA A 328 -24.43 0.13 1.16
C ALA A 328 -23.18 0.35 2.03
N ASN A 329 -22.01 0.47 1.39
CA ASN A 329 -20.74 0.74 2.06
C ASN A 329 -20.70 2.09 2.76
N LEU A 330 -21.21 3.13 2.10
CA LEU A 330 -21.30 4.47 2.68
C LEU A 330 -22.22 4.49 3.89
N ILE A 331 -23.38 3.84 3.77
CA ILE A 331 -24.34 3.73 4.88
C ILE A 331 -23.70 3.03 6.07
N TYR A 332 -23.03 1.90 5.84
CA TYR A 332 -22.35 1.18 6.92
C TYR A 332 -21.28 2.03 7.61
N LEU A 333 -20.40 2.68 6.83
CA LEU A 333 -19.35 3.53 7.39
C LEU A 333 -19.96 4.70 8.18
N ALA A 334 -21.00 5.35 7.64
CA ALA A 334 -21.70 6.44 8.33
C ALA A 334 -22.32 5.97 9.66
N LEU A 335 -23.02 4.83 9.65
CA LEU A 335 -23.60 4.25 10.87
C LEU A 335 -22.54 3.89 11.90
N LYS A 336 -21.39 3.34 11.47
CA LYS A 336 -20.29 3.00 12.37
C LYS A 336 -19.62 4.22 12.99
N LEU A 337 -19.40 5.26 12.20
CA LEU A 337 -18.86 6.51 12.72
C LEU A 337 -19.83 7.13 13.73
N TYR A 338 -21.13 7.13 13.41
CA TYR A 338 -22.17 7.63 14.30
C TYR A 338 -22.27 6.81 15.61
N GLU A 339 -22.18 5.46 15.53
CA GLU A 339 -22.09 4.57 16.70
C GLU A 339 -20.94 4.96 17.65
N TYR A 340 -19.79 5.35 17.08
CA TYR A 340 -18.63 5.80 17.85
C TYR A 340 -18.75 7.23 18.39
N GLU A 341 -19.44 8.13 17.68
CA GLU A 341 -19.67 9.51 18.09
C GLU A 341 -20.67 9.64 19.25
N GLU A 342 -21.82 8.97 19.14
CA GLU A 342 -22.89 8.97 20.15
C GLU A 342 -22.44 8.32 21.47
N GLY A 343 -21.30 7.63 21.45
CA GLY A 343 -20.78 6.98 22.63
C GLY A 343 -21.71 5.88 23.10
N VAL A 344 -22.28 5.09 22.18
CA VAL A 344 -22.82 3.76 22.54
C VAL A 344 -21.75 2.95 23.30
N SER A 345 -20.49 3.25 23.00
CA SER A 345 -19.26 2.80 23.66
C SER A 345 -18.80 3.67 24.85
N LYS A 346 -19.69 4.36 25.57
CA LYS A 346 -19.38 5.40 26.60
C LYS A 346 -18.39 5.02 27.72
N ASN A 347 -18.06 3.75 27.89
CA ASN A 347 -17.08 3.24 28.87
C ASN A 347 -15.77 2.73 28.26
N LEU A 348 -15.57 2.84 26.94
CA LEU A 348 -14.37 2.36 26.28
C LEU A 348 -13.30 3.46 26.25
N LEU A 349 -12.06 3.05 26.48
CA LEU A 349 -10.88 3.92 26.47
C LEU A 349 -10.58 4.47 25.06
N SER A 350 -10.91 3.71 24.00
CA SER A 350 -10.63 4.07 22.61
C SER A 350 -11.45 3.24 21.60
N ASN A 351 -11.71 3.84 20.43
CA ASN A 351 -12.34 3.19 19.28
C ASN A 351 -11.36 3.10 18.11
N PHE A 352 -11.23 1.92 17.52
CA PHE A 352 -10.41 1.62 16.36
C PHE A 352 -11.28 1.17 15.19
N LEU A 353 -11.13 1.83 14.04
CA LEU A 353 -11.80 1.44 12.81
C LEU A 353 -10.75 1.03 11.78
N ILE A 354 -10.74 -0.24 11.39
CA ILE A 354 -9.85 -0.78 10.37
C ILE A 354 -10.66 -1.02 9.10
N ILE A 355 -10.28 -0.39 7.99
CA ILE A 355 -10.96 -0.48 6.70
C ILE A 355 -9.98 -1.01 5.66
N GLU A 356 -10.30 -2.15 5.07
CA GLU A 356 -9.49 -2.74 4.01
C GLU A 356 -10.07 -2.44 2.63
N GLU A 357 -9.25 -1.85 1.75
CA GLU A 357 -9.55 -1.60 0.34
C GLU A 357 -10.92 -0.92 0.12
N PRO A 358 -11.17 0.25 0.75
CA PRO A 358 -12.47 0.91 0.63
C PRO A 358 -12.78 1.44 -0.78
N GLU A 359 -11.81 1.49 -1.67
CA GLU A 359 -12.00 1.91 -3.06
C GLU A 359 -12.89 0.96 -3.88
N ALA A 360 -13.07 -0.29 -3.44
CA ALA A 360 -13.90 -1.25 -4.16
C ALA A 360 -15.37 -0.80 -4.22
N HIS A 361 -15.90 -0.64 -5.43
CA HIS A 361 -17.29 -0.24 -5.71
C HIS A 361 -17.66 1.19 -5.25
N ILE A 362 -16.69 2.04 -4.92
CA ILE A 362 -16.92 3.45 -4.56
C ILE A 362 -16.33 4.36 -5.64
N HIS A 363 -17.11 5.32 -6.14
CA HIS A 363 -16.63 6.30 -7.12
C HIS A 363 -15.52 7.19 -6.55
N THR A 364 -14.56 7.60 -7.39
CA THR A 364 -13.34 8.33 -6.99
C THR A 364 -13.62 9.64 -6.26
N HIS A 365 -14.65 10.40 -6.65
CA HIS A 365 -15.08 11.61 -5.94
C HIS A 365 -15.58 11.32 -4.52
N ILE A 366 -16.29 10.21 -4.32
CA ILE A 366 -16.79 9.81 -3.01
C ILE A 366 -15.62 9.39 -2.13
N GLN A 367 -14.65 8.65 -2.69
CA GLN A 367 -13.42 8.28 -1.97
C GLN A 367 -12.73 9.52 -1.38
N LYS A 368 -12.49 10.55 -2.20
CA LYS A 368 -11.85 11.79 -1.72
C LYS A 368 -12.63 12.48 -0.60
N THR A 369 -13.93 12.71 -0.81
CA THR A 369 -14.78 13.45 0.15
C THR A 369 -14.99 12.68 1.46
N LEU A 370 -15.16 11.36 1.39
CA LEU A 370 -15.36 10.53 2.57
C LEU A 370 -14.11 10.54 3.45
N PHE A 371 -12.93 10.27 2.85
CA PHE A 371 -11.68 10.14 3.60
C PHE A 371 -11.08 11.49 4.02
N SER A 372 -11.40 12.59 3.32
CA SER A 372 -11.05 13.94 3.81
C SER A 372 -11.81 14.33 5.07
N ASN A 373 -13.06 13.87 5.21
CA ASN A 373 -13.99 14.27 6.27
C ASN A 373 -14.01 13.30 7.46
N LEU A 374 -13.32 12.17 7.36
CA LEU A 374 -13.26 11.11 8.37
C LEU A 374 -12.44 11.45 9.63
N LYS A 375 -12.01 12.70 9.81
CA LYS A 375 -11.19 13.14 10.94
C LYS A 375 -12.06 13.28 12.19
N ASN A 376 -12.00 12.31 13.09
CA ASN A 376 -12.73 12.33 14.36
C ASN A 376 -11.79 12.28 15.57
N LYS A 377 -12.14 12.99 16.64
CA LYS A 377 -11.33 13.12 17.86
C LYS A 377 -11.25 11.85 18.71
N LYS A 378 -12.27 10.99 18.62
CA LYS A 378 -12.40 9.78 19.48
C LYS A 378 -12.08 8.46 18.80
N THR A 379 -11.94 8.46 17.48
CA THR A 379 -11.77 7.23 16.68
C THR A 379 -10.48 7.30 15.89
N GLN A 380 -9.63 6.31 16.06
CA GLN A 380 -8.45 6.16 15.21
C GLN A 380 -8.79 5.23 14.05
N VAL A 381 -8.63 5.76 12.83
CA VAL A 381 -8.98 5.04 11.60
C VAL A 381 -7.71 4.54 10.93
N PHE A 382 -7.71 3.27 10.52
CA PHE A 382 -6.64 2.62 9.76
C PHE A 382 -7.20 2.17 8.43
N ILE A 383 -6.53 2.52 7.34
CA ILE A 383 -6.99 2.19 5.99
C ILE A 383 -5.86 1.55 5.21
N SER A 384 -6.13 0.44 4.55
CA SER A 384 -5.26 -0.04 3.48
C SER A 384 -5.88 0.28 2.14
N THR A 385 -5.10 0.82 1.21
CA THR A 385 -5.62 1.18 -0.11
C THR A 385 -4.59 0.98 -1.19
N HIS A 386 -5.08 0.73 -2.40
CA HIS A 386 -4.40 0.80 -3.69
C HIS A 386 -4.82 2.03 -4.50
N SER A 387 -5.78 2.81 -4.00
CA SER A 387 -6.28 3.99 -4.69
C SER A 387 -5.35 5.18 -4.49
N THR A 388 -4.84 5.71 -5.59
CA THR A 388 -4.11 6.98 -5.62
C THR A 388 -5.02 8.15 -5.23
N HIS A 389 -6.34 8.04 -5.43
CA HIS A 389 -7.29 9.08 -5.02
C HIS A 389 -7.45 9.16 -3.51
N ILE A 390 -7.53 8.03 -2.81
CA ILE A 390 -7.58 8.00 -1.34
C ILE A 390 -6.24 8.51 -0.79
N SER A 391 -5.15 7.99 -1.35
CA SER A 391 -3.80 8.36 -0.90
C SER A 391 -3.50 9.85 -1.13
N SER A 392 -4.07 10.47 -2.17
CA SER A 392 -3.90 11.92 -2.42
C SER A 392 -4.57 12.84 -1.41
N VAL A 393 -5.52 12.33 -0.62
CA VAL A 393 -6.15 13.09 0.48
C VAL A 393 -5.63 12.65 1.85
N SER A 394 -4.76 11.64 1.88
CA SER A 394 -4.07 11.18 3.09
C SER A 394 -2.82 12.00 3.34
N ASN A 395 -2.59 12.35 4.61
CA ASN A 395 -1.37 13.03 5.01
C ASN A 395 -0.19 12.05 4.93
N ILE A 396 0.94 12.49 4.37
CA ILE A 396 2.17 11.67 4.29
C ILE A 396 2.70 11.35 5.69
N SER A 397 2.47 12.26 6.64
CA SER A 397 2.82 12.10 8.05
C SER A 397 2.07 10.98 8.78
N SER A 398 0.91 10.55 8.27
CA SER A 398 0.13 9.42 8.78
C SER A 398 0.10 8.23 7.81
N THR A 399 0.99 8.21 6.83
CA THR A 399 1.08 7.14 5.83
C THR A 399 2.26 6.22 6.09
N ASN A 400 2.03 4.91 6.01
CA ASN A 400 3.06 3.89 6.01
C ASN A 400 3.08 3.20 4.63
N VAL A 401 4.26 3.14 4.01
CA VAL A 401 4.47 2.48 2.72
C VAL A 401 5.10 1.11 2.98
N LEU A 402 4.44 0.04 2.54
CA LEU A 402 4.96 -1.31 2.58
C LEU A 402 5.77 -1.58 1.31
N VAL A 403 7.08 -1.77 1.47
CA VAL A 403 8.01 -2.07 0.38
C VAL A 403 8.37 -3.55 0.43
N LYS A 404 8.14 -4.24 -0.69
CA LYS A 404 8.50 -5.65 -0.84
C LYS A 404 9.97 -5.75 -1.25
N LYS A 405 10.75 -6.52 -0.49
CA LYS A 405 12.15 -6.87 -0.81
C LYS A 405 12.25 -8.38 -1.09
N LEU A 406 13.44 -8.83 -1.50
CA LEU A 406 13.69 -10.25 -1.71
C LEU A 406 13.56 -11.00 -0.38
N GLY A 407 12.50 -11.82 -0.25
CA GLY A 407 12.27 -12.67 0.91
C GLY A 407 11.41 -12.05 2.02
N TYR A 408 11.35 -10.72 2.16
CA TYR A 408 10.63 -10.04 3.24
C TYR A 408 9.96 -8.72 2.80
N THR A 409 9.14 -8.15 3.67
CA THR A 409 8.54 -6.83 3.51
C THR A 409 8.95 -5.93 4.66
N GLN A 410 9.25 -4.68 4.35
CA GLN A 410 9.55 -3.63 5.31
C GLN A 410 8.49 -2.52 5.21
N ALA A 411 8.09 -1.97 6.34
CA ALA A 411 7.29 -0.76 6.41
C ALA A 411 8.19 0.48 6.53
N CYS A 412 7.82 1.51 5.81
CA CYS A 412 8.55 2.77 5.69
C CYS A 412 7.61 3.94 5.97
N SER A 413 8.06 4.93 6.75
CA SER A 413 7.31 6.17 6.97
C SER A 413 7.91 7.30 6.10
N PRO A 414 7.21 7.81 5.08
CA PRO A 414 7.78 8.81 4.15
C PRO A 414 8.19 10.12 4.80
N SER A 415 7.54 10.50 5.91
CA SER A 415 7.81 11.76 6.62
C SER A 415 8.97 11.66 7.63
N LEU A 416 9.57 10.49 7.83
CA LEU A 416 10.55 10.30 8.91
C LEU A 416 11.79 11.17 8.69
N GLY A 417 12.11 12.04 9.64
CA GLY A 417 13.27 12.93 9.57
C GLY A 417 13.09 14.18 8.69
N LEU A 418 11.88 14.44 8.19
CA LEU A 418 11.54 15.71 7.52
C LEU A 418 11.01 16.75 8.51
N ASP A 419 11.25 18.03 8.23
CA ASP A 419 10.67 19.15 8.94
C ASP A 419 9.20 19.39 8.53
N GLU A 420 8.39 19.91 9.46
CA GLU A 420 6.96 20.17 9.21
C GLU A 420 6.69 21.08 8.00
N PRO A 421 7.43 22.18 7.75
CA PRO A 421 7.25 22.99 6.55
C PRO A 421 7.43 22.19 5.25
N THR A 422 8.44 21.33 5.17
CA THR A 422 8.68 20.47 4.00
C THR A 422 7.58 19.43 3.85
N ILE A 423 7.16 18.78 4.93
CA ILE A 423 6.03 17.82 4.90
C ILE A 423 4.77 18.50 4.34
N ASN A 424 4.43 19.68 4.84
CA ASN A 424 3.25 20.44 4.37
C ASN A 424 3.35 20.82 2.88
N LYS A 425 4.55 21.16 2.38
CA LYS A 425 4.76 21.44 0.95
C LYS A 425 4.54 20.18 0.12
N ILE A 426 5.08 19.03 0.54
CA ILE A 426 4.91 17.76 -0.16
C ILE A 426 3.44 17.33 -0.16
N GLU A 427 2.76 17.37 0.99
CA GLU A 427 1.34 17.02 1.10
C GLU A 427 0.45 17.87 0.19
N ARG A 428 0.80 19.16 -0.03
CA ARG A 428 0.09 20.03 -0.99
C ARG A 428 0.46 19.75 -2.45
N PHE A 429 1.65 19.24 -2.70
CA PHE A 429 2.18 19.00 -4.04
C PHE A 429 1.72 17.65 -4.62
N LEU A 430 1.45 16.67 -3.75
CA LEU A 430 0.92 15.38 -4.14
C LEU A 430 -0.54 15.50 -4.61
N ASP A 431 -0.77 15.07 -5.84
CA ASP A 431 -2.10 14.85 -6.39
C ASP A 431 -2.28 13.35 -6.69
N ALA A 432 -3.42 12.96 -7.26
CA ALA A 432 -3.70 11.57 -7.57
C ALA A 432 -2.74 10.95 -8.60
N ILE A 433 -2.03 11.76 -9.40
CA ILE A 433 -1.06 11.26 -10.39
C ILE A 433 0.29 11.06 -9.67
N ARG A 434 0.80 12.08 -8.98
CA ARG A 434 2.09 12.02 -8.28
C ARG A 434 2.11 11.05 -7.11
N THR A 435 0.95 10.77 -6.51
CA THR A 435 0.85 9.80 -5.42
C THR A 435 1.16 8.36 -5.85
N ASP A 436 1.21 8.09 -7.17
CA ASP A 436 1.70 6.82 -7.69
C ASP A 436 3.13 6.49 -7.21
N ILE A 437 3.92 7.51 -6.83
CA ILE A 437 5.24 7.37 -6.18
C ILE A 437 5.25 6.41 -4.98
N LEU A 438 4.12 6.34 -4.25
CA LEU A 438 3.96 5.47 -3.08
C LEU A 438 3.70 4.01 -3.47
N PHE A 439 3.20 3.75 -4.68
CA PHE A 439 2.81 2.43 -5.18
C PHE A 439 3.82 1.81 -6.14
N ALA A 440 4.46 2.65 -6.95
CA ALA A 440 5.48 2.27 -7.93
C ALA A 440 6.60 1.42 -7.31
N LYS A 441 7.17 0.48 -8.06
CA LYS A 441 8.32 -0.30 -7.56
C LYS A 441 9.58 0.56 -7.54
N ASN A 442 9.85 1.25 -8.65
CA ASN A 442 10.88 2.27 -8.80
C ASN A 442 10.31 3.45 -9.61
N VAL A 443 10.95 4.62 -9.53
CA VAL A 443 10.38 5.88 -10.06
C VAL A 443 11.39 6.63 -10.90
N ILE A 444 10.94 7.21 -12.01
CA ILE A 444 11.67 8.23 -12.77
C ILE A 444 10.92 9.56 -12.65
N LEU A 445 11.56 10.58 -12.10
CA LEU A 445 11.05 11.94 -12.06
C LEU A 445 11.47 12.67 -13.34
N ILE A 446 10.53 13.37 -13.97
CA ILE A 446 10.74 14.16 -15.21
C ILE A 446 10.19 15.58 -15.07
N GLU A 447 10.64 16.49 -15.94
CA GLU A 447 10.25 17.89 -15.88
C GLU A 447 8.83 18.17 -16.38
N GLY A 448 8.46 17.65 -17.55
CA GLY A 448 7.29 18.14 -18.29
C GLY A 448 6.46 17.07 -18.98
N ASP A 449 5.46 17.54 -19.73
CA ASP A 449 4.49 16.70 -20.43
C ASP A 449 5.10 16.04 -21.68
N ALA A 450 6.16 16.61 -22.26
CA ALA A 450 6.79 16.07 -23.47
C ALA A 450 7.48 14.74 -23.18
N GLU A 451 8.26 14.70 -22.10
CA GLU A 451 8.92 13.51 -21.58
C GLU A 451 7.89 12.47 -21.14
N GLU A 452 6.81 12.91 -20.47
CA GLU A 452 5.72 12.06 -19.99
C GLU A 452 5.04 11.29 -21.14
N ILE A 453 4.90 11.94 -22.30
CA ILE A 453 4.31 11.35 -23.52
C ILE A 453 5.34 10.51 -24.29
N LEU A 454 6.57 11.01 -24.49
CA LEU A 454 7.55 10.37 -25.38
C LEU A 454 8.23 9.16 -24.77
N ILE A 455 8.66 9.24 -23.50
CA ILE A 455 9.48 8.20 -22.87
C ILE A 455 8.82 6.81 -22.92
N PRO A 456 7.53 6.63 -22.57
CA PRO A 456 6.90 5.30 -22.63
C PRO A 456 6.96 4.68 -24.04
N HIS A 457 6.80 5.51 -25.08
CA HIS A 457 6.82 5.08 -26.47
C HIS A 457 8.26 4.78 -26.95
N LEU A 458 9.23 5.61 -26.56
CA LEU A 458 10.65 5.38 -26.85
C LEU A 458 11.14 4.05 -26.25
N VAL A 459 10.78 3.76 -24.99
CA VAL A 459 11.16 2.50 -24.33
C VAL A 459 10.56 1.30 -25.05
N LYS A 460 9.26 1.36 -25.34
CA LYS A 460 8.57 0.27 -26.06
C LYS A 460 9.13 0.03 -27.45
N ASN A 461 9.43 1.11 -28.18
CA ASN A 461 9.95 1.03 -29.53
C ASN A 461 11.39 0.48 -29.57
N SER A 462 12.25 0.95 -28.66
CA SER A 462 13.66 0.57 -28.63
C SER A 462 13.90 -0.82 -28.03
N PHE A 463 13.16 -1.20 -26.98
CA PHE A 463 13.41 -2.43 -26.22
C PHE A 463 12.31 -3.50 -26.32
N GLY A 464 11.16 -3.17 -26.91
CA GLY A 464 10.05 -4.11 -27.05
C GLY A 464 9.27 -4.40 -25.76
N VAL A 465 9.55 -3.66 -24.69
CA VAL A 465 8.93 -3.80 -23.35
C VAL A 465 8.39 -2.45 -22.87
N THR A 466 7.37 -2.46 -22.01
CA THR A 466 6.82 -1.20 -21.45
C THR A 466 7.46 -0.84 -20.11
N LEU A 467 7.32 0.43 -19.69
CA LEU A 467 7.72 0.88 -18.36
C LEU A 467 7.01 0.09 -17.24
N ASP A 468 5.73 -0.24 -17.43
CA ASP A 468 4.95 -1.05 -16.50
C ASP A 468 5.54 -2.47 -16.33
N GLU A 469 5.99 -3.10 -17.42
CA GLU A 469 6.67 -4.41 -17.38
C GLU A 469 8.03 -4.34 -16.67
N LEU A 470 8.71 -3.19 -16.72
CA LEU A 470 9.95 -2.91 -15.98
C LEU A 470 9.69 -2.54 -14.51
N GLY A 471 8.43 -2.27 -14.13
CA GLY A 471 8.04 -1.81 -12.81
C GLY A 471 8.46 -0.36 -12.52
N VAL A 472 8.57 0.47 -13.55
CA VAL A 472 9.03 1.87 -13.43
C VAL A 472 7.85 2.81 -13.65
N SER A 473 7.53 3.65 -12.67
CA SER A 473 6.54 4.72 -12.85
C SER A 473 7.24 6.02 -13.24
N LEU A 474 6.68 6.69 -14.26
CA LEU A 474 7.15 7.99 -14.74
C LEU A 474 6.29 9.09 -14.10
N ILE A 475 6.91 10.04 -13.39
CA ILE A 475 6.19 11.08 -12.64
C ILE A 475 6.68 12.46 -13.04
N SER A 476 5.77 13.26 -13.60
CA SER A 476 6.04 14.65 -13.95
C SER A 476 5.94 15.60 -12.76
N VAL A 477 7.04 16.31 -12.53
CA VAL A 477 7.17 17.34 -11.50
C VAL A 477 6.56 18.66 -11.97
N ARG A 478 6.38 18.85 -13.28
CA ARG A 478 5.83 20.08 -13.89
C ARG A 478 6.54 21.35 -13.41
N GLY A 479 7.87 21.33 -13.41
CA GLY A 479 8.74 22.43 -12.96
C GLY A 479 9.84 22.00 -11.98
N THR A 480 10.17 22.85 -11.01
CA THR A 480 11.36 22.72 -10.13
C THR A 480 11.13 21.94 -8.82
N GLY A 481 10.08 21.11 -8.75
CA GLY A 481 9.71 20.38 -7.53
C GLY A 481 10.50 19.10 -7.24
N PHE A 482 11.63 18.86 -7.92
CA PHE A 482 12.39 17.61 -7.77
C PHE A 482 12.84 17.39 -6.34
N GLU A 483 13.28 18.45 -5.66
CA GLU A 483 13.72 18.43 -4.27
C GLU A 483 12.65 17.88 -3.32
N LEU A 484 11.40 18.27 -3.54
CA LEU A 484 10.28 17.88 -2.67
C LEU A 484 10.01 16.38 -2.80
N LEU A 485 9.88 15.87 -4.02
CA LEU A 485 9.56 14.46 -4.24
C LEU A 485 10.76 13.54 -3.97
N SER A 486 11.97 13.97 -4.36
CA SER A 486 13.19 13.21 -4.14
C SER A 486 13.49 13.05 -2.65
N SER A 487 13.13 14.03 -1.82
CA SER A 487 13.29 13.96 -0.37
C SER A 487 12.53 12.79 0.29
N LEU A 488 11.53 12.21 -0.37
CA LEU A 488 10.79 11.05 0.16
C LEU A 488 11.62 9.75 0.13
N PHE A 489 12.63 9.68 -0.75
CA PHE A 489 13.48 8.50 -0.91
C PHE A 489 14.71 8.61 -0.02
N HIS A 490 14.88 7.66 0.89
CA HIS A 490 16.01 7.60 1.81
C HIS A 490 16.05 6.21 2.46
N PRO A 491 17.23 5.72 2.90
CA PRO A 491 17.33 4.42 3.59
C PRO A 491 16.42 4.27 4.82
N THR A 492 16.08 5.38 5.49
CA THR A 492 15.15 5.39 6.64
C THR A 492 13.69 5.72 6.28
N ARG A 493 13.42 6.13 5.03
CA ARG A 493 12.09 6.48 4.50
C ARG A 493 11.72 5.48 3.40
N ILE A 494 11.38 5.94 2.19
CA ILE A 494 11.06 5.06 1.06
C ILE A 494 12.36 4.48 0.49
N THR A 495 12.52 3.16 0.54
CA THR A 495 13.73 2.44 0.12
C THR A 495 13.69 1.95 -1.33
N LYS A 496 12.99 2.68 -2.20
CA LYS A 496 12.86 2.41 -3.64
C LYS A 496 13.89 3.22 -4.43
N ARG A 497 14.27 2.77 -5.63
CA ARG A 497 15.18 3.52 -6.49
C ARG A 497 14.43 4.64 -7.22
N CYS A 498 15.03 5.83 -7.26
CA CYS A 498 14.48 7.02 -7.89
C CYS A 498 15.52 7.64 -8.83
N ALA A 499 15.26 7.65 -10.14
CA ALA A 499 16.06 8.42 -11.07
C ALA A 499 15.41 9.79 -11.30
N ILE A 500 16.23 10.82 -11.45
CA ILE A 500 15.79 12.15 -11.87
C ILE A 500 16.34 12.35 -13.27
N LEU A 501 15.46 12.56 -14.24
CA LEU A 501 15.82 12.90 -15.60
C LEU A 501 15.46 14.38 -15.82
N THR A 502 16.47 15.20 -16.03
CA THR A 502 16.34 16.66 -16.13
C THR A 502 17.40 17.18 -17.09
N ASP A 503 17.16 18.37 -17.61
CA ASP A 503 18.02 19.03 -18.58
C ASP A 503 19.15 19.78 -17.84
N ASP A 504 20.36 19.87 -18.40
CA ASP A 504 21.43 20.77 -17.91
C ASP A 504 21.12 22.23 -18.30
N ASP A 505 20.23 22.42 -19.30
CA ASP A 505 19.86 23.71 -19.86
C ASP A 505 21.08 24.49 -20.37
N ILE A 506 22.13 23.80 -20.86
CA ILE A 506 23.30 24.48 -21.44
C ILE A 506 22.83 25.35 -22.60
N ASN A 507 23.27 26.60 -22.62
CA ASN A 507 22.94 27.50 -23.70
C ASN A 507 23.62 27.05 -25.00
N ILE A 508 22.83 26.51 -25.94
CA ILE A 508 23.31 26.07 -27.26
C ILE A 508 23.94 27.21 -28.08
N TYR A 509 23.56 28.46 -27.81
CA TYR A 509 24.03 29.65 -28.54
C TYR A 509 25.39 30.18 -28.02
N LYS A 510 25.92 29.67 -26.91
CA LYS A 510 27.17 30.16 -26.28
C LYS A 510 27.14 31.68 -26.05
N ASP A 511 28.26 32.38 -26.22
CA ASP A 511 28.42 33.82 -25.97
C ASP A 511 27.84 34.73 -27.08
N GLY A 512 27.30 34.18 -28.17
CA GLY A 512 26.93 34.94 -29.36
C GLY A 512 25.55 34.57 -29.89
N LYS A 513 24.64 35.56 -29.96
CA LYS A 513 23.32 35.38 -30.56
C LYS A 513 23.41 35.23 -32.08
N PRO A 514 22.97 34.09 -32.66
CA PRO A 514 22.89 33.93 -34.11
C PRO A 514 21.81 34.84 -34.72
N GLU A 515 22.01 35.28 -35.96
CA GLU A 515 21.11 36.22 -36.66
C GLU A 515 19.68 35.68 -36.84
N TYR A 516 19.54 34.34 -36.91
CA TYR A 516 18.27 33.65 -37.04
C TYR A 516 17.54 33.43 -35.69
N VAL A 517 18.06 33.90 -34.56
CA VAL A 517 17.48 33.75 -33.21
C VAL A 517 16.94 35.11 -32.73
N THR A 518 15.76 35.14 -32.12
CA THR A 518 15.21 36.39 -31.56
C THR A 518 15.89 36.75 -30.24
N GLN A 519 15.81 38.02 -29.82
CA GLN A 519 16.43 38.43 -28.54
C GLN A 519 15.81 37.69 -27.36
N VAL A 520 14.48 37.54 -27.37
CA VAL A 520 13.73 36.83 -26.34
C VAL A 520 14.22 35.39 -26.19
N MET A 521 14.40 34.65 -27.29
CA MET A 521 14.89 33.27 -27.24
C MET A 521 16.32 33.15 -26.70
N TYR A 522 17.17 34.15 -26.96
CA TYR A 522 18.53 34.18 -26.43
C TYR A 522 18.52 34.47 -24.93
N ASP A 523 17.75 35.46 -24.50
CA ASP A 523 17.60 35.82 -23.09
C ASP A 523 16.99 34.66 -22.29
N ASP A 524 16.00 33.96 -22.85
CA ASP A 524 15.40 32.75 -22.28
C ASP A 524 16.45 31.64 -22.11
N ALA A 525 17.28 31.38 -23.12
CA ALA A 525 18.34 30.37 -23.05
C ALA A 525 19.40 30.69 -21.98
N VAL A 526 19.82 31.96 -21.88
CA VAL A 526 20.75 32.42 -20.83
C VAL A 526 20.12 32.29 -19.43
N SER A 527 18.83 32.63 -19.29
CA SER A 527 18.13 32.48 -18.01
C SER A 527 17.96 31.00 -17.61
N SER A 528 17.72 30.13 -18.60
CA SER A 528 17.57 28.69 -18.41
C SER A 528 18.90 28.07 -17.96
N GLU A 529 20.02 28.42 -18.60
CA GLU A 529 21.36 27.95 -18.19
C GLU A 529 21.70 28.33 -16.75
N LYS A 530 21.32 29.53 -16.32
CA LYS A 530 21.52 29.94 -14.92
C LYS A 530 20.67 29.07 -13.96
N SER A 531 19.40 28.85 -14.31
CA SER A 531 18.49 28.01 -13.53
C SER A 531 18.95 26.55 -13.48
N GLY A 532 19.42 25.99 -14.61
CA GLY A 532 19.95 24.63 -14.72
C GLY A 532 21.18 24.42 -13.84
N LYS A 533 22.15 25.34 -13.88
CA LYS A 533 23.32 25.29 -13.00
C LYS A 533 22.99 25.34 -11.51
N ASP A 534 21.98 26.12 -11.13
CA ASP A 534 21.53 26.17 -9.74
C ASP A 534 20.79 24.88 -9.35
N ARG A 535 19.96 24.32 -10.24
CA ARG A 535 19.28 23.02 -10.06
C ARG A 535 20.29 21.87 -9.91
N ILE A 536 21.33 21.80 -10.74
CA ILE A 536 22.37 20.76 -10.68
C ILE A 536 23.06 20.74 -9.32
N LYS A 537 23.51 21.90 -8.83
CA LYS A 537 24.16 21.98 -7.51
C LYS A 537 23.27 21.41 -6.40
N ILE A 538 21.97 21.67 -6.48
CA ILE A 538 21.02 21.17 -5.49
C ILE A 538 20.85 19.66 -5.65
N LEU A 539 20.65 19.15 -6.87
CA LEU A 539 20.49 17.71 -7.12
C LEU A 539 21.74 16.90 -6.79
N GLU A 540 22.93 17.40 -7.10
CA GLU A 540 24.21 16.81 -6.71
C GLU A 540 24.32 16.74 -5.18
N SER A 541 23.91 17.80 -4.46
CA SER A 541 23.90 17.78 -2.99
C SER A 541 22.94 16.74 -2.39
N ILE A 542 21.78 16.52 -3.04
CA ILE A 542 20.78 15.54 -2.60
C ILE A 542 21.24 14.10 -2.89
N THR A 543 21.91 13.89 -4.03
CA THR A 543 22.33 12.56 -4.50
C THR A 543 23.65 12.09 -3.87
N ALA A 544 24.54 13.01 -3.46
CA ALA A 544 25.89 12.68 -2.97
C ALA A 544 25.92 11.68 -1.79
N ASN A 545 24.89 11.67 -0.94
CA ASN A 545 24.81 10.79 0.24
C ASN A 545 23.65 9.78 0.17
N ASN A 546 23.12 9.50 -1.02
CA ASN A 546 21.94 8.66 -1.17
C ASN A 546 22.00 7.74 -2.39
N ASP A 547 22.38 6.48 -2.17
CA ASP A 547 22.47 5.45 -3.22
C ASP A 547 21.13 5.11 -3.89
N LEU A 548 20.01 5.55 -3.31
CA LEU A 548 18.68 5.32 -3.86
C LEU A 548 18.27 6.36 -4.90
N ILE A 549 18.98 7.50 -4.97
CA ILE A 549 18.64 8.60 -5.88
C ILE A 549 19.84 8.89 -6.79
N LYS A 550 19.59 8.91 -8.10
CA LYS A 550 20.58 9.38 -9.08
C LYS A 550 19.96 10.38 -10.04
N ALA A 551 20.68 11.45 -10.32
CA ALA A 551 20.30 12.42 -11.34
C ALA A 551 21.03 12.12 -12.65
N PHE A 552 20.30 12.14 -13.75
CA PHE A 552 20.78 11.95 -15.10
C PHE A 552 20.43 13.19 -15.91
N PHE A 553 21.46 13.79 -16.52
CA PHE A 553 21.34 15.04 -17.23
C PHE A 553 21.44 14.82 -18.73
N THR A 554 20.61 15.53 -19.48
CA THR A 554 20.82 15.75 -20.92
C THR A 554 21.47 17.12 -21.13
N GLU A 555 22.32 17.27 -22.15
CA GLU A 555 23.22 18.43 -22.24
C GLU A 555 22.48 19.74 -22.51
N TYR A 556 21.44 19.71 -23.35
CA TYR A 556 20.71 20.90 -23.74
C TYR A 556 19.31 20.85 -23.15
N THR A 557 18.28 20.85 -24.01
CA THR A 557 16.92 20.53 -23.63
C THR A 557 16.50 19.23 -24.28
N PHE A 558 15.51 18.54 -23.70
CA PHE A 558 15.05 17.25 -24.21
C PHE A 558 14.80 17.22 -25.74
N GLU A 559 14.16 18.24 -26.32
CA GLU A 559 13.90 18.28 -27.77
C GLU A 559 15.17 18.50 -28.62
N ILE A 560 16.13 19.27 -28.11
CA ILE A 560 17.41 19.51 -28.78
C ILE A 560 18.23 18.23 -28.78
N ASP A 561 18.36 17.59 -27.61
CA ASP A 561 19.11 16.35 -27.46
C ASP A 561 18.51 15.22 -28.30
N LEU A 562 17.18 15.16 -28.39
CA LEU A 562 16.50 14.23 -29.30
C LEU A 562 16.92 14.48 -30.75
N ALA A 563 16.83 15.73 -31.23
CA ALA A 563 17.21 16.08 -32.61
C ALA A 563 18.69 15.79 -32.91
N LEU A 564 19.58 16.02 -31.95
CA LEU A 564 21.01 15.78 -32.06
C LEU A 564 21.37 14.28 -31.99
N SER A 565 20.53 13.45 -31.34
CA SER A 565 20.74 11.99 -31.23
C SER A 565 20.55 11.20 -32.53
N GLY A 566 20.32 11.88 -33.66
CA GLY A 566 20.16 11.26 -34.98
C GLY A 566 18.71 11.25 -35.50
N SER A 567 17.76 11.87 -34.79
CA SER A 567 16.35 11.89 -35.20
C SER A 567 16.01 12.98 -36.22
N LYS A 568 17.00 13.53 -36.94
CA LYS A 568 16.85 14.69 -37.85
C LYS A 568 15.77 14.47 -38.91
N LYS A 569 15.72 13.26 -39.49
CA LYS A 569 14.75 12.86 -40.52
C LYS A 569 13.30 13.02 -40.05
N TYR A 570 13.00 12.64 -38.81
CA TYR A 570 11.64 12.70 -38.26
C TYR A 570 11.21 14.14 -38.01
N PHE A 571 12.13 14.99 -37.52
CA PHE A 571 11.88 16.43 -37.35
C PHE A 571 11.63 17.12 -38.71
N GLU A 572 12.34 16.69 -39.76
CA GLU A 572 12.12 17.16 -41.12
C GLU A 572 10.71 16.80 -41.64
N GLU A 573 10.28 15.56 -41.46
CA GLU A 573 8.93 15.12 -41.84
C GLU A 573 7.84 15.89 -41.09
N ILE A 574 8.00 16.08 -39.77
CA ILE A 574 7.05 16.87 -38.97
C ILE A 574 7.03 18.32 -39.46
N ALA A 575 8.18 18.92 -39.78
CA ALA A 575 8.22 20.26 -40.35
C ALA A 575 7.43 20.34 -41.67
N ARG A 576 7.58 19.36 -42.58
CA ARG A 576 6.83 19.32 -43.85
C ARG A 576 5.32 19.29 -43.65
N GLU A 577 4.84 18.58 -42.64
CA GLU A 577 3.40 18.55 -42.30
C GLU A 577 2.92 19.82 -41.60
N SER A 578 3.82 20.51 -40.90
CA SER A 578 3.49 21.66 -40.06
C SER A 578 3.41 22.99 -40.81
N PHE A 579 3.86 23.07 -42.06
CA PHE A 579 3.88 24.30 -42.85
C PHE A 579 3.30 24.09 -44.25
N GLU A 580 2.19 24.75 -44.56
CA GLU A 580 1.57 24.69 -45.90
C GLU A 580 2.33 25.50 -46.96
N LYS A 581 3.02 26.57 -46.55
CA LYS A 581 3.76 27.46 -47.47
C LYS A 581 5.24 27.16 -47.41
N GLU A 582 5.82 26.93 -48.59
CA GLU A 582 7.22 26.56 -48.79
C GLU A 582 8.18 27.58 -48.16
N PHE A 583 7.87 28.88 -48.24
CA PHE A 583 8.68 29.96 -47.65
C PHE A 583 8.98 29.78 -46.14
N TYR A 584 8.03 29.25 -45.36
CA TYR A 584 8.23 29.02 -43.94
C TYR A 584 8.89 27.67 -43.63
N LEU A 585 8.87 26.74 -44.59
CA LEU A 585 9.43 25.39 -44.47
C LEU A 585 10.92 25.36 -44.81
N THR A 586 11.36 26.10 -45.85
CA THR A 586 12.75 26.09 -46.33
C THR A 586 13.79 26.28 -45.21
N PRO A 587 13.63 27.24 -44.28
CA PRO A 587 14.60 27.43 -43.19
C PRO A 587 14.74 26.22 -42.25
N TYR A 588 13.68 25.43 -42.07
CA TYR A 588 13.72 24.21 -41.22
C TYR A 588 14.42 23.07 -41.96
N LEU A 589 14.13 22.86 -43.25
CA LEU A 589 14.81 21.86 -44.07
C LEU A 589 16.31 22.15 -44.16
N ASP A 590 16.68 23.41 -44.42
CA ASP A 590 18.06 23.88 -44.46
C ASP A 590 18.77 23.78 -43.11
N ALA A 591 18.03 23.73 -42.00
CA ALA A 591 18.59 23.52 -40.67
C ALA A 591 18.83 22.03 -40.42
N PHE A 592 17.87 21.15 -40.71
CA PHE A 592 17.99 19.71 -40.46
C PHE A 592 18.94 18.99 -41.40
N GLN A 593 19.21 19.55 -42.59
CA GLN A 593 20.23 19.08 -43.53
C GLN A 593 21.63 19.64 -43.23
N SER A 594 21.73 20.63 -42.32
CA SER A 594 23.00 21.22 -41.91
C SER A 594 23.82 20.26 -41.05
N SER A 595 25.14 20.44 -41.05
CA SER A 595 26.07 19.81 -40.08
C SER A 595 26.23 20.63 -38.79
N ASP A 596 25.57 21.78 -38.70
CA ASP A 596 25.66 22.71 -37.55
C ASP A 596 24.63 22.35 -36.48
N ASP A 597 25.11 21.80 -35.37
CA ASP A 597 24.30 21.38 -34.22
C ASP A 597 23.54 22.54 -33.59
N ILE A 598 24.10 23.76 -33.57
CA ILE A 598 23.44 24.96 -33.03
C ILE A 598 22.21 25.28 -33.88
N LYS A 599 22.36 25.23 -35.20
CA LYS A 599 21.27 25.49 -36.13
C LYS A 599 20.19 24.42 -35.99
N ILE A 600 20.55 23.13 -35.94
CA ILE A 600 19.60 22.03 -35.76
C ILE A 600 18.79 22.19 -34.46
N GLY A 601 19.47 22.36 -33.33
CA GLY A 601 18.82 22.49 -32.02
C GLY A 601 17.90 23.69 -31.95
N SER A 602 18.32 24.84 -32.50
CA SER A 602 17.49 26.05 -32.49
C SER A 602 16.18 25.89 -33.28
N PHE A 603 16.22 25.21 -34.43
CA PHE A 603 15.04 24.98 -35.26
C PHE A 603 14.17 23.84 -34.72
N ALA A 604 14.77 22.82 -34.09
CA ALA A 604 14.06 21.79 -33.34
C ALA A 604 13.22 22.41 -32.20
N LEU A 605 13.84 23.27 -31.38
CA LEU A 605 13.14 23.94 -30.28
C LEU A 605 12.05 24.90 -30.78
N LYS A 606 12.30 25.64 -31.88
CA LYS A 606 11.26 26.48 -32.51
C LYS A 606 10.07 25.66 -33.00
N LEU A 607 10.33 24.50 -33.61
CA LEU A 607 9.29 23.62 -34.09
C LEU A 607 8.46 23.08 -32.91
N ALA A 608 9.12 22.65 -31.84
CA ALA A 608 8.46 22.20 -30.61
C ALA A 608 7.59 23.29 -29.98
N ASN A 609 8.13 24.50 -29.82
CA ASN A 609 7.41 25.64 -29.25
C ASN A 609 6.22 26.07 -30.10
N LYS A 610 6.32 26.00 -31.44
CA LYS A 610 5.19 26.29 -32.35
C LYS A 610 4.00 25.37 -32.08
N HIS A 611 4.24 24.09 -31.87
CA HIS A 611 3.18 23.12 -31.62
C HIS A 611 2.77 23.03 -30.15
N LYS A 612 3.52 23.64 -29.23
CA LYS A 612 3.55 23.34 -27.78
C LYS A 612 4.15 21.95 -27.54
N LYS A 613 5.07 21.87 -26.56
CA LYS A 613 5.91 20.69 -26.30
C LYS A 613 5.14 19.36 -26.25
N GLY A 614 4.03 19.28 -25.52
CA GLY A 614 3.22 18.04 -25.43
C GLY A 614 2.56 17.59 -26.74
N TRP A 615 2.08 18.53 -27.58
CA TRP A 615 1.52 18.17 -28.90
C TRP A 615 2.61 17.83 -29.91
N PHE A 616 3.77 18.47 -29.79
CA PHE A 616 4.94 18.10 -30.56
C PHE A 616 5.39 16.66 -30.24
N ALA A 617 5.41 16.30 -28.95
CA ALA A 617 5.67 14.93 -28.51
C ALA A 617 4.72 13.91 -29.14
N MET A 618 3.41 14.19 -29.19
CA MET A 618 2.43 13.32 -29.88
C MET A 618 2.74 13.15 -31.37
N LYS A 619 3.13 14.22 -32.08
CA LYS A 619 3.52 14.14 -33.50
C LYS A 619 4.78 13.30 -33.71
N VAL A 620 5.75 13.38 -32.80
CA VAL A 620 6.95 12.53 -32.85
C VAL A 620 6.56 11.06 -32.63
N VAL A 621 5.65 10.76 -31.70
CA VAL A 621 5.16 9.40 -31.45
C VAL A 621 4.56 8.75 -32.70
N GLU A 622 3.81 9.49 -33.51
CA GLU A 622 3.23 9.01 -34.78
C GLU A 622 4.29 8.62 -35.82
N LYS A 623 5.54 9.08 -35.66
CA LYS A 623 6.65 8.85 -36.59
C LYS A 623 7.70 7.90 -36.05
N LEU A 624 7.52 7.33 -34.85
CA LEU A 624 8.47 6.39 -34.27
C LEU A 624 8.51 5.09 -35.09
N ASP A 625 9.72 4.74 -35.54
CA ASP A 625 10.06 3.43 -36.09
C ASP A 625 11.21 2.81 -35.28
N ARG A 626 11.55 1.54 -35.53
CA ARG A 626 12.58 0.82 -34.76
C ARG A 626 13.98 1.44 -34.83
N ASP A 627 14.24 2.30 -35.82
CA ASP A 627 15.51 3.00 -36.01
C ASP A 627 15.61 4.28 -35.18
N PHE A 628 14.49 4.73 -34.59
CA PHE A 628 14.45 5.97 -33.84
C PHE A 628 15.40 5.93 -32.62
N PRO A 629 16.31 6.91 -32.45
CA PRO A 629 17.29 6.91 -31.38
C PRO A 629 16.66 7.17 -30.01
N ILE A 630 17.21 6.52 -28.98
CA ILE A 630 16.82 6.75 -27.58
C ILE A 630 17.95 7.46 -26.84
N PRO A 631 17.67 8.53 -26.07
CA PRO A 631 18.70 9.25 -25.32
C PRO A 631 19.46 8.33 -24.34
N ILE A 632 20.79 8.50 -24.29
CA ILE A 632 21.67 7.70 -23.40
C ILE A 632 21.33 7.95 -21.92
N ALA A 633 21.04 9.20 -21.54
CA ALA A 633 20.64 9.56 -20.18
C ALA A 633 19.39 8.78 -19.74
N LEU A 634 18.40 8.63 -20.63
CA LEU A 634 17.20 7.83 -20.38
C LEU A 634 17.54 6.34 -20.24
N CYS A 635 18.43 5.79 -21.08
CA CYS A 635 18.88 4.41 -20.95
C CYS A 635 19.53 4.14 -19.58
N LYS A 636 20.42 5.03 -19.14
CA LYS A 636 21.07 4.94 -17.83
C LYS A 636 20.08 5.08 -16.67
N ALA A 637 19.13 6.00 -16.76
CA ALA A 637 18.06 6.18 -15.78
C ALA A 637 17.18 4.93 -15.66
N LEU A 638 16.83 4.32 -16.80
CA LEU A 638 16.11 3.04 -16.85
C LEU A 638 16.94 1.91 -16.27
N GLY A 639 18.24 1.84 -16.58
CA GLY A 639 19.17 0.89 -15.97
C GLY A 639 19.10 0.94 -14.46
N PHE A 640 19.35 2.11 -13.89
CA PHE A 640 19.33 2.30 -12.44
C PHE A 640 17.98 1.93 -11.80
N THR A 641 16.86 2.23 -12.43
CA THR A 641 15.52 2.04 -11.85
C THR A 641 14.85 0.72 -12.20
N SER A 642 15.32 -0.03 -13.19
CA SER A 642 14.64 -1.24 -13.65
C SER A 642 15.12 -2.47 -12.91
N ASP A 643 14.18 -3.29 -12.46
CA ASP A 643 14.49 -4.62 -11.93
C ASP A 643 14.39 -5.64 -13.07
N PHE A 644 15.50 -5.88 -13.77
CA PHE A 644 15.55 -6.84 -14.87
C PHE A 644 15.43 -8.28 -14.33
N ASN A 645 14.22 -8.84 -14.39
CA ASN A 645 14.09 -10.29 -14.25
C ASN A 645 14.69 -10.97 -15.50
N LYS A 646 15.17 -12.22 -15.34
CA LYS A 646 15.82 -12.97 -16.44
C LYS A 646 14.95 -13.05 -17.70
N LEU A 647 13.64 -13.20 -17.54
CA LEU A 647 12.70 -13.31 -18.65
C LEU A 647 12.57 -12.01 -19.45
N THR A 648 12.45 -10.88 -18.76
CA THR A 648 12.34 -9.55 -19.37
C THR A 648 13.64 -9.21 -20.10
N LEU A 649 14.80 -9.47 -19.49
CA LEU A 649 16.08 -9.25 -20.15
C LEU A 649 16.24 -10.10 -21.41
N ALA A 650 15.85 -11.39 -21.36
CA ALA A 650 15.86 -12.27 -22.53
C ALA A 650 14.93 -11.77 -23.66
N ARG A 651 13.75 -11.23 -23.32
CA ARG A 651 12.85 -10.61 -24.30
C ARG A 651 13.48 -9.39 -24.98
N VAL A 652 14.12 -8.53 -24.19
CA VAL A 652 14.79 -7.33 -24.73
C VAL A 652 15.94 -7.73 -25.66
N ILE A 653 16.79 -8.68 -25.24
CA ILE A 653 17.88 -9.21 -26.08
C ILE A 653 17.32 -9.74 -27.40
N LYS A 654 16.31 -10.62 -27.34
CA LYS A 654 15.68 -11.18 -28.54
C LYS A 654 15.11 -10.11 -29.45
N TYR A 655 14.39 -9.13 -28.90
CA TYR A 655 13.83 -8.01 -29.66
C TYR A 655 14.90 -7.18 -30.38
N ARG A 656 16.01 -6.87 -29.70
CA ARG A 656 17.15 -6.14 -30.29
C ARG A 656 17.88 -6.99 -31.35
N SER A 657 18.04 -8.28 -31.11
CA SER A 657 18.64 -9.20 -32.09
C SER A 657 17.79 -9.37 -33.34
N ASP A 658 16.47 -9.45 -33.22
CA ASP A 658 15.55 -9.48 -34.36
C ASP A 658 15.68 -8.20 -35.20
N TYR A 659 15.83 -7.05 -34.54
CA TYR A 659 16.07 -5.78 -35.22
C TYR A 659 17.38 -5.77 -36.04
N TYR A 660 18.49 -6.25 -35.46
CA TYR A 660 19.74 -6.36 -36.20
C TYR A 660 19.68 -7.41 -37.31
N THR A 661 18.95 -8.51 -37.10
CA THR A 661 18.74 -9.54 -38.13
C THR A 661 18.00 -8.95 -39.34
N GLN A 662 17.01 -8.09 -39.11
CA GLN A 662 16.27 -7.42 -40.18
C GLN A 662 17.11 -6.38 -40.94
N THR A 663 17.98 -5.65 -40.24
CA THR A 663 18.78 -4.56 -40.84
C THR A 663 20.09 -5.05 -41.47
N THR A 664 20.74 -6.04 -40.87
CA THR A 664 22.05 -6.56 -41.32
C THR A 664 21.97 -7.91 -42.03
N GLY A 665 20.86 -8.64 -41.85
CA GLY A 665 20.66 -9.98 -42.42
C GLY A 665 21.30 -11.13 -41.61
N GLU A 666 22.02 -10.84 -40.53
CA GLU A 666 22.66 -11.85 -39.68
C GLU A 666 22.10 -11.87 -38.26
N ASN A 667 21.69 -13.05 -37.79
CA ASN A 667 21.35 -13.30 -36.39
C ASN A 667 22.59 -13.81 -35.65
N ILE A 668 23.28 -12.92 -34.92
CA ILE A 668 24.54 -13.26 -34.23
C ILE A 668 24.32 -14.29 -33.12
N ILE A 669 23.16 -14.27 -32.46
CA ILE A 669 22.85 -15.22 -31.38
C ILE A 669 22.70 -16.63 -31.97
N GLU A 670 21.89 -16.77 -33.01
CA GLU A 670 21.72 -18.04 -33.72
C GLU A 670 23.05 -18.52 -34.32
N ARG A 671 23.87 -17.62 -34.88
CA ARG A 671 25.17 -17.95 -35.46
C ARG A 671 26.16 -18.51 -34.43
N VAL A 672 26.17 -17.97 -33.21
CA VAL A 672 27.14 -18.36 -32.16
C VAL A 672 26.65 -19.55 -31.35
N PHE A 673 25.35 -19.60 -31.02
CA PHE A 673 24.78 -20.59 -30.11
C PHE A 673 23.95 -21.67 -30.80
N SER A 674 23.66 -21.53 -32.10
CA SER A 674 22.79 -22.43 -32.89
C SER A 674 21.34 -22.55 -32.39
N ASP A 675 20.94 -21.69 -31.45
CA ASP A 675 19.57 -21.59 -30.90
C ASP A 675 19.33 -20.14 -30.42
N ASP A 676 18.25 -19.52 -30.89
CA ASP A 676 17.82 -18.17 -30.52
C ASP A 676 16.44 -18.16 -29.82
N SER A 677 15.98 -19.34 -29.41
CA SER A 677 14.72 -19.50 -28.68
C SER A 677 14.78 -18.74 -27.37
N LEU A 678 13.61 -18.23 -26.95
CA LEU A 678 13.53 -17.44 -25.73
C LEU A 678 13.89 -18.27 -24.49
N GLU A 679 13.59 -19.57 -24.51
CA GLU A 679 13.96 -20.53 -23.47
C GLU A 679 15.49 -20.65 -23.34
N TYR A 680 16.19 -20.81 -24.47
CA TYR A 680 17.65 -20.88 -24.48
C TYR A 680 18.31 -19.61 -23.95
N ILE A 681 17.83 -18.43 -24.37
CA ILE A 681 18.35 -17.14 -23.92
C ILE A 681 18.13 -16.94 -22.41
N VAL A 682 16.99 -17.40 -21.87
CA VAL A 682 16.72 -17.31 -20.42
C VAL A 682 17.68 -18.19 -19.61
N GLU A 683 18.01 -19.38 -20.11
CA GLU A 683 18.95 -20.30 -19.45
C GLU A 683 20.40 -19.82 -19.55
N ASN A 684 20.78 -19.19 -20.67
CA ASN A 684 22.16 -18.80 -21.01
C ASN A 684 22.36 -17.28 -21.08
N ILE A 685 21.71 -16.52 -20.19
CA ILE A 685 21.59 -15.07 -20.35
C ILE A 685 22.93 -14.32 -20.31
N GLU A 686 23.85 -14.70 -19.42
CA GLU A 686 25.17 -14.07 -19.28
C GLU A 686 26.03 -14.24 -20.55
N PRO A 687 26.29 -15.48 -21.04
CA PRO A 687 27.10 -15.65 -22.25
C PRO A 687 26.45 -15.05 -23.50
N VAL A 688 25.12 -15.10 -23.62
CA VAL A 688 24.40 -14.45 -24.74
C VAL A 688 24.58 -12.94 -24.68
N LEU A 689 24.49 -12.35 -23.50
CA LEU A 689 24.65 -10.92 -23.30
C LEU A 689 26.08 -10.44 -23.60
N ASP A 690 27.10 -11.21 -23.22
CA ASP A 690 28.49 -10.87 -23.51
C ASP A 690 28.78 -10.88 -25.03
N VAL A 691 28.25 -11.88 -25.75
CA VAL A 691 28.34 -11.94 -27.21
C VAL A 691 27.63 -10.76 -27.85
N PHE A 692 26.43 -10.41 -27.36
CA PHE A 692 25.66 -9.26 -27.85
C PHE A 692 26.43 -7.94 -27.63
N LYS A 693 26.93 -7.69 -26.41
CA LYS A 693 27.71 -6.49 -26.05
C LYS A 693 28.99 -6.37 -26.88
N GLY A 694 29.67 -7.50 -27.14
CA GLY A 694 30.90 -7.53 -27.93
C GLY A 694 30.71 -7.14 -29.40
N HIS A 695 29.55 -7.48 -30.00
CA HIS A 695 29.26 -7.19 -31.40
C HIS A 695 28.51 -5.85 -31.60
N TYR A 696 27.66 -5.46 -30.64
CA TYR A 696 26.81 -4.27 -30.73
C TYR A 696 27.12 -3.29 -29.59
N SER A 697 28.37 -2.82 -29.50
CA SER A 697 28.84 -1.99 -28.38
C SER A 697 28.13 -0.63 -28.25
N SER A 698 27.54 -0.11 -29.33
CA SER A 698 26.80 1.15 -29.36
C SER A 698 25.28 0.96 -29.18
N ASP A 699 24.81 -0.25 -28.91
CA ASP A 699 23.37 -0.52 -28.76
C ASP A 699 22.81 0.10 -27.47
N PRO A 700 21.59 0.66 -27.48
CA PRO A 700 20.90 1.18 -26.29
C PRO A 700 20.87 0.22 -25.09
N LEU A 701 20.81 -1.09 -25.34
CA LEU A 701 20.82 -2.13 -24.30
C LEU A 701 22.12 -2.12 -23.51
N VAL A 702 23.25 -1.82 -24.15
CA VAL A 702 24.56 -1.76 -23.47
C VAL A 702 24.57 -0.62 -22.45
N TYR A 703 24.10 0.56 -22.85
CA TYR A 703 24.01 1.72 -21.95
C TYR A 703 23.01 1.51 -20.81
N LEU A 704 21.90 0.84 -21.09
CA LEU A 704 20.89 0.49 -20.09
C LEU A 704 21.46 -0.48 -19.03
N LEU A 705 22.34 -1.41 -19.42
CA LEU A 705 22.94 -2.37 -18.49
C LEU A 705 24.20 -1.86 -17.76
N MET A 706 24.71 -0.67 -18.09
CA MET A 706 25.85 -0.08 -17.37
C MET A 706 25.49 0.33 -15.93
N GLU A 707 24.23 0.68 -15.68
CA GLU A 707 23.73 1.19 -14.40
C GLU A 707 22.72 0.25 -13.71
N ALA A 708 22.46 -0.92 -14.30
CA ALA A 708 21.44 -1.89 -13.86
C ALA A 708 21.77 -2.61 -12.53
#